data_AF-A0A819IIQ5-F1
#
_entry.id   AF-A0A819IIQ5-F1
#
_cell.length_a   1.000
_cell.length_b   1.000
_cell.length_c   1.000
_cell.angle_alpha   90.00
_cell.angle_beta   90.00
_cell.angle_gamma   90.00
#
_symmetry.space_group_name_H-M   'P 1'
#
loop_
_entity.id
_entity.type
_entity.pdbx_description
1 polymer ?
#
loop_
_entity_poly.entity_id
_entity_poly.type
_entity_poly.pdbx_seq_one_letter_code
_entity_poly.pdbx_strand_id
1 'polypeptide(L)'
;MAVGIVKHNQSATATASGIGNPVFIVGSSTGKDGIHGATFASEEISEESESKRPNVQVGDPFTEKLLLEATLELIQSGAVAGIQDMGAAGITCSTSEMSAKGNCGMKINLDLVPLRDSDMSGYEIMLSESQERMLVVVHKGQEEAAKKIFDKWDLNCVEIGEIIKEPNVKIYYKGKLEADVPAEPLVLGGGAPVYKRETKEPTYFKETQNFNFNALPEPKDYNEVLLRLVSSPNITNKNWVYTQYDTQVRTNTMLLPGGDASVIRIKETKKALAMKVDCNGRYVYLNPYKGGMSAVCESARNVACTGATPLAITNCLNFGNPYNPEIYYQFTEAIRGMGDACKLLETPVTGGNVSFYNQSKDYAVFPTPSIGMIGLLEDYEKMVTSNFKDEGDIIILLGNNSNKGVDGSEYLNTIFNLIKGDAPCINLDEEKKLIDTLLEAADKKLLKSAHDISDGGLAVALAECWCYKGYNCSRGTESVGIAANSAVVLASLLNSLDKDIAINIEHVKKAFGKNEVLKDINLRIKDGESVCTLGKSGTGKSVILQCIAGLLRPDSGKILIYGEDVPKLDEDELQEIRKKIGFLFQSGALYDSMSVRQNLEFPLRRLTDLTTPEINDKVKEALEQVGLAKSIDKMPSELSG
;
A
#
# COMPACT_ATOMS: atom_id res chain seq x y z
N MET A 1 16.31 3.16 1.32
CA MET A 1 15.45 3.87 0.35
C MET A 1 15.42 5.35 0.73
N ALA A 2 15.58 6.24 -0.23
CA ALA A 2 15.40 7.69 -0.05
C ALA A 2 14.42 8.21 -1.12
N VAL A 3 13.57 9.18 -0.77
CA VAL A 3 12.58 9.75 -1.68
C VAL A 3 12.77 11.26 -1.74
N GLY A 4 13.06 11.75 -2.95
CA GLY A 4 13.16 13.18 -3.27
C GLY A 4 12.02 13.61 -4.19
N ILE A 5 11.61 14.87 -4.09
CA ILE A 5 10.63 15.48 -4.99
C ILE A 5 11.34 16.55 -5.81
N VAL A 6 11.15 16.51 -7.13
CA VAL A 6 11.67 17.50 -8.07
C VAL A 6 10.56 17.88 -9.06
N LYS A 7 10.57 19.12 -9.56
CA LYS A 7 9.66 19.53 -10.63
C LYS A 7 10.10 18.87 -11.94
N HIS A 8 9.16 18.49 -12.80
CA HIS A 8 9.43 17.72 -14.03
C HIS A 8 10.49 18.33 -14.97
N ASN A 9 10.67 19.65 -14.96
CA ASN A 9 11.62 20.38 -15.78
C ASN A 9 12.88 20.84 -15.02
N GLN A 10 13.09 20.34 -13.81
CA GLN A 10 14.23 20.69 -12.95
C GLN A 10 15.05 19.44 -12.58
N SER A 11 14.98 18.38 -13.39
CA SER A 11 15.87 17.23 -13.30
C SER A 11 17.13 17.47 -14.13
N ALA A 12 18.24 16.90 -13.68
CA ALA A 12 19.48 16.83 -14.44
C ALA A 12 19.80 15.36 -14.73
N THR A 13 20.43 15.10 -15.87
CA THR A 13 20.80 13.75 -16.29
C THR A 13 22.28 13.48 -16.01
N ALA A 14 22.58 12.21 -15.80
CA ALA A 14 23.93 11.68 -15.66
C ALA A 14 24.64 11.48 -17.02
N THR A 15 24.33 12.32 -18.01
CA THR A 15 24.84 12.19 -19.39
C THR A 15 25.86 13.28 -19.67
N ALA A 16 27.08 12.90 -20.08
CA ALA A 16 28.03 13.86 -20.59
C ALA A 16 27.59 14.36 -21.98
N SER A 17 27.55 15.67 -22.18
CA SER A 17 27.17 16.24 -23.47
C SER A 17 27.88 17.57 -23.73
N GLY A 18 27.99 17.93 -25.02
CA GLY A 18 28.64 19.15 -25.49
C GLY A 18 30.17 19.07 -25.51
N ILE A 19 30.74 18.81 -26.69
CA ILE A 19 32.20 18.75 -26.89
C ILE A 19 32.83 20.08 -26.46
N GLY A 20 33.88 19.99 -25.63
CA GLY A 20 34.59 21.13 -25.07
C GLY A 20 33.89 21.80 -23.88
N ASN A 21 32.79 21.22 -23.36
CA ASN A 21 32.25 21.62 -22.08
C ASN A 21 33.22 21.22 -20.95
N PRO A 22 33.49 22.11 -19.99
CA PRO A 22 34.35 21.82 -18.85
C PRO A 22 33.69 20.83 -17.86
N VAL A 23 34.54 19.99 -17.27
CA VAL A 23 34.21 18.99 -16.26
C VAL A 23 34.77 19.44 -14.92
N PHE A 24 33.89 19.59 -13.94
CA PHE A 24 34.20 20.01 -12.58
C PHE A 24 34.04 18.86 -11.60
N ILE A 25 34.94 18.80 -10.62
CA ILE A 25 34.69 18.10 -9.37
C ILE A 25 34.25 19.11 -8.32
N VAL A 26 33.18 18.78 -7.60
CA VAL A 26 32.58 19.67 -6.59
C VAL A 26 32.38 18.96 -5.27
N GLY A 27 32.41 19.71 -4.16
CA GLY A 27 32.21 19.19 -2.80
C GLY A 27 33.52 18.97 -2.02
N SER A 28 33.59 17.85 -1.29
CA SER A 28 34.73 17.51 -0.42
C SER A 28 36.03 17.21 -1.18
N SER A 29 37.17 17.37 -0.50
CA SER A 29 38.47 16.96 -1.02
C SER A 29 38.63 15.43 -1.03
N THR A 30 39.40 14.93 -2.00
CA THR A 30 39.68 13.50 -2.20
C THR A 30 40.78 13.02 -1.26
N GLY A 31 40.51 11.98 -0.47
CA GLY A 31 41.48 11.35 0.43
C GLY A 31 41.63 9.85 0.19
N LYS A 32 42.44 9.17 1.01
CA LYS A 32 42.63 7.70 0.93
C LYS A 32 41.48 6.90 1.57
N ASP A 33 40.24 7.25 1.24
CA ASP A 33 39.04 6.63 1.81
C ASP A 33 38.51 5.51 0.90
N GLY A 34 38.14 4.37 1.48
CA GLY A 34 37.42 3.32 0.75
C GLY A 34 38.15 2.72 -0.45
N ILE A 35 39.46 2.92 -0.60
CA ILE A 35 40.23 2.35 -1.72
C ILE A 35 40.19 0.82 -1.59
N HIS A 36 39.65 0.13 -2.60
CA HIS A 36 39.27 -1.30 -2.61
C HIS A 36 37.95 -1.67 -1.89
N GLY A 37 37.12 -0.69 -1.50
CA GLY A 37 35.83 -0.93 -0.86
C GLY A 37 34.90 -1.82 -1.68
N ALA A 38 34.74 -1.51 -2.98
CA ALA A 38 33.95 -2.34 -3.89
C ALA A 38 34.49 -3.78 -4.07
N THR A 39 35.81 -3.97 -4.08
CA THR A 39 36.43 -5.30 -4.16
C THR A 39 36.19 -6.09 -2.88
N PHE A 40 36.34 -5.45 -1.72
CA PHE A 40 36.06 -6.05 -0.42
C PHE A 40 34.59 -6.47 -0.30
N ALA A 41 33.64 -5.65 -0.78
CA ALA A 41 32.22 -5.98 -0.79
C ALA A 41 31.84 -7.13 -1.76
N SER A 42 32.78 -7.56 -2.60
CA SER A 42 32.59 -8.64 -3.60
C SER A 42 33.29 -9.95 -3.19
N GLU A 43 33.82 -10.04 -1.97
CA GLU A 43 34.46 -11.23 -1.40
C GLU A 43 33.68 -11.75 -0.18
N GLU A 44 33.84 -13.03 0.14
CA GLU A 44 33.25 -13.61 1.36
C GLU A 44 33.94 -13.06 2.61
N ILE A 45 33.15 -12.81 3.67
CA ILE A 45 33.67 -12.30 4.94
C ILE A 45 34.49 -13.40 5.63
N SER A 46 35.80 -13.20 5.66
CA SER A 46 36.80 -14.06 6.31
C SER A 46 37.77 -13.23 7.16
N GLU A 47 38.45 -13.87 8.13
CA GLU A 47 39.47 -13.21 8.97
C GLU A 47 40.57 -12.51 8.14
N GLU A 48 40.93 -13.07 6.99
CA GLU A 48 41.93 -12.47 6.08
C GLU A 48 41.36 -11.25 5.33
N SER A 49 40.09 -11.30 4.90
CA SER A 49 39.42 -10.13 4.31
C SER A 49 39.22 -9.00 5.33
N GLU A 50 38.92 -9.31 6.60
CA GLU A 50 38.75 -8.30 7.66
C GLU A 50 40.01 -7.47 7.89
N SER A 51 41.19 -8.09 7.72
CA SER A 51 42.49 -7.40 7.81
C SER A 51 42.74 -6.39 6.69
N LYS A 52 41.99 -6.47 5.59
CA LYS A 52 42.04 -5.55 4.44
C LYS A 52 41.00 -4.43 4.53
N ARG A 53 40.33 -4.23 5.68
CA ARG A 53 39.31 -3.18 5.84
C ARG A 53 39.89 -1.84 5.39
N PRO A 54 39.33 -1.21 4.33
CA PRO A 54 39.76 0.12 3.93
C PRO A 54 39.49 1.12 5.06
N ASN A 55 40.19 2.27 5.01
CA ASN A 55 39.97 3.37 5.95
C ASN A 55 38.46 3.63 6.10
N VAL A 56 37.99 3.65 7.35
CA VAL A 56 36.58 3.79 7.72
C VAL A 56 36.03 5.05 7.05
N GLN A 57 35.02 4.89 6.20
CA GLN A 57 34.28 6.00 5.61
C GLN A 57 33.56 6.73 6.75
N VAL A 58 33.85 8.02 6.91
CA VAL A 58 33.14 8.91 7.83
C VAL A 58 32.39 9.91 6.96
N GLY A 59 31.07 9.83 6.94
CA GLY A 59 30.23 10.80 6.24
C GLY A 59 30.20 12.13 6.97
N ASP A 60 30.11 13.22 6.22
CA ASP A 60 29.92 14.58 6.72
C ASP A 60 28.56 15.13 6.30
N PRO A 61 27.50 14.94 7.11
CA PRO A 61 26.15 15.37 6.75
C PRO A 61 26.01 16.90 6.64
N PHE A 62 26.93 17.69 7.21
CA PHE A 62 26.91 19.14 7.07
C PHE A 62 27.39 19.54 5.67
N THR A 63 28.50 18.97 5.22
CA THR A 63 28.99 19.18 3.86
C THR A 63 28.02 18.60 2.83
N GLU A 64 27.42 17.43 3.10
CA GLU A 64 26.37 16.85 2.24
C GLU A 64 25.19 17.83 2.07
N LYS A 65 24.79 18.49 3.17
CA LYS A 65 23.70 19.48 3.13
C LYS A 65 24.05 20.70 2.28
N LEU A 66 25.26 21.23 2.40
CA LEU A 66 25.74 22.34 1.57
C LEU A 66 25.79 21.92 0.09
N LEU A 67 26.32 20.73 -0.19
CA LEU A 67 26.45 20.17 -1.52
C LEU A 67 25.07 19.96 -2.18
N LEU A 68 24.10 19.47 -1.42
CA LEU A 68 22.71 19.33 -1.87
C LEU A 68 22.14 20.68 -2.32
N GLU A 69 22.25 21.73 -1.49
CA GLU A 69 21.69 23.04 -1.82
C GLU A 69 22.42 23.71 -2.99
N ALA A 70 23.75 23.62 -3.03
CA ALA A 70 24.56 24.14 -4.13
C ALA A 70 24.23 23.44 -5.45
N THR A 71 24.08 22.11 -5.44
CA THR A 71 23.71 21.33 -6.63
C THR A 71 22.31 21.66 -7.12
N LEU A 72 21.34 21.81 -6.22
CA LEU A 72 19.97 22.21 -6.60
C LEU A 72 19.94 23.63 -7.19
N GLU A 73 20.69 24.57 -6.62
CA GLU A 73 20.83 25.93 -7.16
C GLU A 73 21.51 25.93 -8.53
N LEU A 74 22.54 25.11 -8.72
CA LEU A 74 23.24 24.95 -9.99
C LEU A 74 22.31 24.40 -11.08
N ILE A 75 21.52 23.36 -10.78
CA ILE A 75 20.54 22.80 -11.72
C ILE A 75 19.50 23.87 -12.10
N GLN A 76 19.01 24.64 -11.12
CA GLN A 76 18.03 25.71 -11.38
C GLN A 76 18.59 26.85 -12.23
N SER A 77 19.89 27.12 -12.15
CA SER A 77 20.55 28.15 -12.98
C SER A 77 20.57 27.81 -14.48
N GLY A 78 20.38 26.54 -14.83
CA GLY A 78 20.51 26.04 -16.20
C GLY A 78 21.96 25.88 -16.68
N ALA A 79 22.95 26.00 -15.79
CA ALA A 79 24.37 25.85 -16.14
C ALA A 79 24.81 24.39 -16.37
N VAL A 80 24.03 23.41 -15.90
CA VAL A 80 24.40 21.98 -15.90
C VAL A 80 24.09 21.32 -17.24
N ALA A 81 25.12 20.76 -17.88
CA ALA A 81 24.99 19.89 -19.05
C ALA A 81 24.88 18.39 -18.66
N GLY A 82 25.37 18.03 -17.48
CA GLY A 82 25.24 16.70 -16.89
C GLY A 82 25.83 16.67 -15.48
N ILE A 83 25.32 15.78 -14.61
CA ILE A 83 25.79 15.66 -13.23
C ILE A 83 25.67 14.22 -12.73
N GLN A 84 26.66 13.76 -11.98
CA GLN A 84 26.63 12.44 -11.35
C GLN A 84 27.26 12.48 -9.95
N ASP A 85 26.67 11.73 -9.03
CA ASP A 85 27.23 11.49 -7.70
C ASP A 85 28.47 10.58 -7.79
N MET A 86 29.39 10.74 -6.84
CA MET A 86 30.60 9.94 -6.78
C MET A 86 30.54 8.97 -5.59
N GLY A 87 30.23 7.71 -5.89
CA GLY A 87 30.22 6.60 -4.92
C GLY A 87 31.38 5.62 -5.12
N ALA A 88 31.04 4.34 -5.25
CA ALA A 88 32.01 3.26 -5.46
C ALA A 88 32.89 3.49 -6.69
N ALA A 89 34.19 3.26 -6.56
CA ALA A 89 35.22 3.56 -7.56
C ALA A 89 35.29 5.04 -8.03
N GLY A 90 34.66 5.97 -7.29
CA GLY A 90 34.91 7.42 -7.36
C GLY A 90 34.90 8.04 -8.75
N ILE A 91 36.01 8.71 -9.10
CA ILE A 91 36.18 9.41 -10.39
C ILE A 91 36.12 8.41 -11.56
N THR A 92 36.67 7.22 -11.38
CA THR A 92 36.67 6.17 -12.42
C THR A 92 35.25 5.87 -12.90
N CYS A 93 34.35 5.54 -11.97
CA CYS A 93 32.96 5.20 -12.30
C CYS A 93 32.21 6.40 -12.89
N SER A 94 32.33 7.57 -12.26
CA SER A 94 31.59 8.76 -12.68
C SER A 94 31.98 9.21 -14.09
N THR A 95 33.27 9.22 -14.40
CA THR A 95 33.76 9.61 -15.72
C THR A 95 33.40 8.61 -16.80
N SER A 96 33.49 7.30 -16.53
CA SER A 96 33.16 6.26 -17.52
C SER A 96 31.67 6.21 -17.80
N GLU A 97 30.82 6.23 -16.76
CA GLU A 97 29.37 6.17 -16.90
C GLU A 97 28.80 7.37 -17.66
N MET A 98 29.21 8.58 -17.28
CA MET A 98 28.73 9.78 -17.94
C MET A 98 29.16 9.82 -19.41
N SER A 99 30.40 9.41 -19.70
CA SER A 99 30.95 9.31 -21.05
C SER A 99 30.20 8.28 -21.92
N ALA A 100 29.99 7.07 -21.38
CA ALA A 100 29.29 6.00 -22.09
C ALA A 100 27.83 6.38 -22.39
N LYS A 101 27.09 6.93 -21.41
CA LYS A 101 25.72 7.43 -21.60
C LYS A 101 25.67 8.57 -22.64
N GLY A 102 26.73 9.38 -22.71
CA GLY A 102 26.86 10.54 -23.60
C GLY A 102 27.33 10.22 -25.03
N ASN A 103 27.80 8.99 -25.29
CA ASN A 103 28.51 8.64 -26.52
C ASN A 103 29.67 9.62 -26.83
N CYS A 104 30.37 10.06 -25.80
CA CYS A 104 31.53 10.95 -25.89
C CYS A 104 32.62 10.49 -24.92
N GLY A 105 33.73 11.20 -24.85
CA GLY A 105 34.79 10.92 -23.88
C GLY A 105 35.07 12.09 -22.97
N MET A 106 36.02 11.90 -22.07
CA MET A 106 36.49 12.93 -21.16
C MET A 106 38.01 12.94 -21.12
N LYS A 107 38.59 14.14 -21.08
CA LYS A 107 39.98 14.35 -20.71
C LYS A 107 40.03 14.89 -19.30
N ILE A 108 40.61 14.12 -18.38
CA ILE A 108 40.71 14.47 -16.95
C ILE A 108 42.18 14.65 -16.56
N ASN A 109 42.47 15.71 -15.81
CA ASN A 109 43.76 15.98 -15.20
C ASN A 109 43.68 15.82 -13.67
N LEU A 110 44.34 14.79 -13.16
CA LEU A 110 44.36 14.48 -11.73
C LEU A 110 45.18 15.48 -10.91
N ASP A 111 46.09 16.23 -11.53
CA ASP A 111 46.87 17.27 -10.83
C ASP A 111 45.98 18.41 -10.29
N LEU A 112 44.75 18.53 -10.80
CA LEU A 112 43.77 19.57 -10.43
C LEU A 112 42.76 19.08 -9.38
N VAL A 113 42.69 17.78 -9.10
CA VAL A 113 41.73 17.23 -8.15
C VAL A 113 42.07 17.74 -6.74
N PRO A 114 41.11 18.33 -5.99
CA PRO A 114 41.36 18.72 -4.60
C PRO A 114 41.69 17.48 -3.76
N LEU A 115 42.88 17.47 -3.14
CA LEU A 115 43.35 16.36 -2.31
C LEU A 115 43.39 16.77 -0.83
N ARG A 116 42.95 15.85 0.04
CA ARG A 116 43.15 15.92 1.48
C ARG A 116 44.53 15.36 1.86
N ASP A 117 44.93 14.29 1.18
CA ASP A 117 46.23 13.64 1.35
C ASP A 117 47.14 13.97 0.16
N SER A 118 48.25 14.67 0.38
CA SER A 118 49.11 15.16 -0.71
C SER A 118 49.93 14.06 -1.41
N ASP A 119 50.06 12.88 -0.80
CA ASP A 119 50.84 11.74 -1.30
C ASP A 119 49.94 10.62 -1.86
N MET A 120 49.06 10.98 -2.79
CA MET A 120 48.21 10.04 -3.50
C MET A 120 48.75 9.77 -4.91
N SER A 121 48.82 8.49 -5.26
CA SER A 121 49.05 8.03 -6.63
C SER A 121 47.83 8.29 -7.52
N GLY A 122 48.01 8.33 -8.84
CA GLY A 122 46.88 8.48 -9.77
C GLY A 122 45.82 7.38 -9.62
N TYR A 123 46.23 6.16 -9.28
CA TYR A 123 45.35 5.05 -8.96
C TYR A 123 44.48 5.32 -7.73
N GLU A 124 45.09 5.77 -6.62
CA GLU A 124 44.37 6.10 -5.39
C GLU A 124 43.40 7.27 -5.58
N ILE A 125 43.77 8.31 -6.35
CA ILE A 125 42.89 9.45 -6.65
C ILE A 125 41.66 8.98 -7.43
N MET A 126 41.87 8.15 -8.45
CA MET A 126 40.81 7.66 -9.34
C MET A 126 39.79 6.75 -8.64
N LEU A 127 40.23 5.94 -7.68
CA LEU A 127 39.41 4.94 -7.00
C LEU A 127 38.98 5.32 -5.58
N SER A 128 39.40 6.48 -5.09
CA SER A 128 38.97 6.99 -3.79
C SER A 128 37.45 7.12 -3.72
N GLU A 129 36.88 6.59 -2.64
CA GLU A 129 35.46 6.64 -2.30
C GLU A 129 35.20 7.68 -1.18
N SER A 130 36.00 8.74 -1.11
CA SER A 130 35.71 9.89 -0.23
C SER A 130 34.29 10.40 -0.49
N GLN A 131 33.56 10.66 0.58
CA GLN A 131 32.14 11.01 0.55
C GLN A 131 31.92 12.48 0.13
N GLU A 132 30.65 12.85 -0.09
CA GLU A 132 30.19 14.22 -0.41
C GLU A 132 30.92 14.86 -1.61
N ARG A 133 30.98 14.14 -2.73
CA ARG A 133 31.53 14.64 -3.99
C ARG A 133 30.59 14.39 -5.16
N MET A 134 30.61 15.29 -6.13
CA MET A 134 29.91 15.12 -7.41
C MET A 134 30.82 15.50 -8.58
N LEU A 135 30.58 14.85 -9.72
CA LEU A 135 31.14 15.23 -11.01
C LEU A 135 30.10 16.01 -11.81
N VAL A 136 30.46 17.20 -12.28
CA VAL A 136 29.55 18.10 -12.98
C VAL A 136 30.12 18.51 -14.33
N VAL A 137 29.34 18.37 -15.39
CA VAL A 137 29.64 18.94 -16.70
C VAL A 137 28.86 20.25 -16.82
N VAL A 138 29.58 21.36 -17.01
CA VAL A 138 29.00 22.70 -17.09
C VAL A 138 28.96 23.16 -18.55
N HIS A 139 27.90 23.84 -18.96
CA HIS A 139 27.86 24.46 -20.29
C HIS A 139 28.98 25.49 -20.45
N LYS A 140 29.73 25.39 -21.54
CA LYS A 140 30.81 26.35 -21.84
C LYS A 140 30.31 27.80 -21.81
N GLY A 141 31.04 28.68 -21.12
CA GLY A 141 30.65 30.07 -20.84
C GLY A 141 29.85 30.27 -19.55
N GLN A 142 29.48 29.20 -18.83
CA GLN A 142 28.79 29.25 -17.53
C GLN A 142 29.71 28.89 -16.35
N GLU A 143 31.02 28.78 -16.57
CA GLU A 143 32.00 28.34 -15.57
C GLU A 143 32.02 29.27 -14.35
N GLU A 144 32.04 30.58 -14.58
CA GLU A 144 32.04 31.58 -13.52
C GLU A 144 30.71 31.64 -12.76
N ALA A 145 29.60 31.27 -13.40
CA ALA A 145 28.32 31.14 -12.72
C ALA A 145 28.33 29.93 -11.78
N ALA A 146 28.84 28.79 -12.24
CA ALA A 146 28.98 27.59 -11.44
C ALA A 146 29.89 27.82 -10.23
N LYS A 147 31.09 28.39 -10.43
CA LYS A 147 32.03 28.69 -9.34
C LYS A 147 31.40 29.58 -8.27
N LYS A 148 30.74 30.68 -8.66
CA LYS A 148 30.05 31.59 -7.73
C LYS A 148 28.99 30.89 -6.87
N ILE A 149 28.29 29.90 -7.42
CA ILE A 149 27.29 29.13 -6.67
C ILE A 149 28.00 28.29 -5.60
N PHE A 150 29.02 27.51 -5.94
CA PHE A 150 29.73 26.70 -4.96
C PHE A 150 30.53 27.53 -3.94
N ASP A 151 31.12 28.66 -4.35
CA ASP A 151 31.79 29.61 -3.45
C ASP A 151 30.81 30.17 -2.41
N LYS A 152 29.56 30.49 -2.80
CA LYS A 152 28.51 30.95 -1.88
C LYS A 152 28.21 29.92 -0.78
N TRP A 153 28.33 28.63 -1.10
CA TRP A 153 28.08 27.53 -0.17
C TRP A 153 29.35 27.00 0.51
N ASP A 154 30.51 27.66 0.30
CA ASP A 154 31.81 27.28 0.86
C ASP A 154 32.27 25.87 0.45
N LEU A 155 32.09 25.53 -0.83
CA LEU A 155 32.43 24.23 -1.40
C LEU A 155 33.47 24.36 -2.51
N ASN A 156 34.32 23.33 -2.66
CA ASN A 156 35.23 23.28 -3.80
C ASN A 156 34.43 23.18 -5.11
N CYS A 157 34.90 23.89 -6.13
CA CYS A 157 34.44 23.76 -7.50
C CYS A 157 35.64 23.91 -8.45
N VAL A 158 36.23 22.79 -8.83
CA VAL A 158 37.49 22.78 -9.59
C VAL A 158 37.29 22.11 -10.93
N GLU A 159 37.66 22.83 -11.99
CA GLU A 159 37.70 22.30 -13.35
C GLU A 159 38.86 21.30 -13.44
N ILE A 160 38.53 20.03 -13.64
CA ILE A 160 39.51 18.94 -13.73
C ILE A 160 39.63 18.41 -15.16
N GLY A 161 38.79 18.85 -16.10
CA GLY A 161 38.78 18.28 -17.43
C GLY A 161 37.82 18.91 -18.41
N GLU A 162 37.65 18.25 -19.56
CA GLU A 162 36.75 18.66 -20.63
C GLU A 162 36.14 17.45 -21.36
N ILE A 163 34.96 17.64 -21.94
CA ILE A 163 34.33 16.65 -22.82
C ILE A 163 35.05 16.63 -24.17
N ILE A 164 35.41 15.44 -24.65
CA ILE A 164 36.05 15.22 -25.95
C ILE A 164 35.17 14.38 -26.88
N LYS A 165 35.46 14.44 -28.18
CA LYS A 165 34.68 13.74 -29.21
C LYS A 165 34.94 12.24 -29.20
N GLU A 166 36.20 11.84 -29.02
CA GLU A 166 36.58 10.44 -28.95
C GLU A 166 35.92 9.79 -27.73
N PRO A 167 35.34 8.58 -27.83
CA PRO A 167 34.58 7.93 -26.74
C PRO A 167 35.48 7.33 -25.65
N ASN A 168 36.65 7.93 -25.43
CA ASN A 168 37.67 7.45 -24.50
C ASN A 168 37.75 8.35 -23.28
N VAL A 169 37.93 7.75 -22.12
CA VAL A 169 38.34 8.44 -20.90
C VAL A 169 39.86 8.50 -20.87
N LYS A 170 40.40 9.71 -20.97
CA LYS A 170 41.84 9.98 -20.98
C LYS A 170 42.25 10.62 -19.67
N ILE A 171 43.12 9.95 -18.92
CA ILE A 171 43.56 10.37 -17.60
C ILE A 171 45.00 10.84 -17.66
N TYR A 172 45.21 12.09 -17.27
CA TYR A 172 46.52 12.73 -17.16
C TYR A 172 46.89 12.92 -15.69
N TYR A 173 48.14 12.64 -15.35
CA TYR A 173 48.70 12.92 -14.02
C TYR A 173 50.18 13.25 -14.14
N LYS A 174 50.66 14.28 -13.43
CA LYS A 174 52.05 14.75 -13.48
C LYS A 174 52.56 14.95 -14.92
N GLY A 175 51.70 15.50 -15.77
CA GLY A 175 51.97 15.77 -17.18
C GLY A 175 52.08 14.53 -18.10
N LYS A 176 51.75 13.32 -17.62
CA LYS A 176 51.77 12.08 -18.41
C LYS A 176 50.35 11.56 -18.64
N LEU A 177 50.12 10.93 -19.80
CA LEU A 177 48.90 10.16 -20.08
C LEU A 177 49.04 8.79 -19.40
N GLU A 178 48.37 8.60 -18.27
CA GLU A 178 48.42 7.38 -17.48
C GLU A 178 47.42 6.33 -17.95
N ALA A 179 46.27 6.76 -18.48
CA ALA A 179 45.25 5.87 -19.04
C ALA A 179 44.53 6.49 -20.25
N ASP A 180 44.24 5.68 -21.25
CA ASP A 180 43.40 6.01 -22.41
C ASP A 180 42.54 4.77 -22.73
N VAL A 181 41.29 4.79 -22.27
CA VAL A 181 40.42 3.60 -22.27
C VAL A 181 39.05 3.97 -22.84
N PRO A 182 38.44 3.15 -23.72
CA PRO A 182 37.07 3.37 -24.16
C PRO A 182 36.10 3.34 -22.98
N ALA A 183 35.14 4.28 -22.94
CA ALA A 183 34.20 4.39 -21.82
C ALA A 183 33.19 3.25 -21.76
N GLU A 184 32.70 2.79 -22.91
CA GLU A 184 31.61 1.81 -23.00
C GLU A 184 31.93 0.47 -22.31
N PRO A 185 33.10 -0.18 -22.54
CA PRO A 185 33.48 -1.41 -21.84
C PRO A 185 33.57 -1.33 -20.30
N LEU A 186 33.63 -0.11 -19.75
CA LEU A 186 33.80 0.12 -18.31
C LEU A 186 32.47 0.26 -17.56
N VAL A 187 31.33 0.19 -18.23
CA VAL A 187 30.01 0.44 -17.59
C VAL A 187 29.11 -0.78 -17.66
N LEU A 188 28.15 -0.85 -16.74
CA LEU A 188 27.14 -1.90 -16.73
C LEU A 188 26.36 -1.91 -18.06
N GLY A 189 26.36 -3.05 -18.74
CA GLY A 189 25.68 -3.19 -20.04
C GLY A 189 26.47 -2.68 -21.25
N GLY A 190 27.63 -2.04 -21.04
CA GLY A 190 28.52 -1.56 -22.11
C GLY A 190 29.61 -2.56 -22.50
N GLY A 191 29.43 -3.86 -22.27
CA GLY A 191 30.38 -4.88 -22.75
C GLY A 191 31.09 -5.70 -21.67
N ALA A 192 30.89 -5.38 -20.39
CA ALA A 192 31.23 -6.30 -19.30
C ALA A 192 30.52 -7.66 -19.50
N PRO A 193 31.21 -8.81 -19.39
CA PRO A 193 30.60 -10.11 -19.63
C PRO A 193 29.41 -10.38 -18.69
N VAL A 194 28.28 -10.78 -19.26
CA VAL A 194 27.11 -11.22 -18.49
C VAL A 194 27.15 -12.73 -18.33
N TYR A 195 27.23 -13.19 -17.07
CA TYR A 195 27.29 -14.61 -16.75
C TYR A 195 25.88 -15.19 -16.56
N LYS A 196 25.57 -16.26 -17.30
CA LYS A 196 24.47 -17.17 -16.95
C LYS A 196 25.03 -18.28 -16.08
N ARG A 197 24.51 -18.41 -14.86
CA ARG A 197 24.99 -19.42 -13.91
C ARG A 197 24.00 -20.57 -13.81
N GLU A 198 24.51 -21.71 -13.38
CA GLU A 198 23.70 -22.88 -13.08
C GLU A 198 22.80 -22.60 -11.88
N THR A 199 21.56 -23.08 -11.93
CA THR A 199 20.59 -23.02 -10.83
C THR A 199 20.21 -24.43 -10.40
N LYS A 200 20.16 -24.67 -9.09
CA LYS A 200 19.72 -25.95 -8.53
C LYS A 200 18.74 -25.69 -7.39
N GLU A 201 17.61 -26.40 -7.36
CA GLU A 201 16.66 -26.28 -6.26
C GLU A 201 17.33 -26.67 -4.93
N PRO A 202 17.22 -25.84 -3.88
CA PRO A 202 17.81 -26.12 -2.58
C PRO A 202 17.37 -27.46 -2.00
N THR A 203 18.34 -28.26 -1.56
CA THR A 203 18.07 -29.61 -1.07
C THR A 203 17.24 -29.64 0.21
N TYR A 204 17.30 -28.58 1.02
CA TYR A 204 16.58 -28.46 2.28
C TYR A 204 15.06 -28.26 2.11
N PHE A 205 14.56 -27.88 0.92
CA PHE A 205 13.12 -27.67 0.70
C PHE A 205 12.29 -28.91 1.04
N LYS A 206 12.78 -30.09 0.67
CA LYS A 206 12.10 -31.36 1.00
C LYS A 206 12.00 -31.58 2.50
N GLU A 207 12.99 -31.14 3.27
CA GLU A 207 12.97 -31.28 4.73
C GLU A 207 12.03 -30.26 5.37
N THR A 208 12.04 -29.01 4.90
CA THR A 208 11.17 -27.97 5.46
C THR A 208 9.70 -28.23 5.14
N GLN A 209 9.39 -28.60 3.89
CA GLN A 209 8.00 -28.76 3.41
C GLN A 209 7.33 -30.06 3.88
N ASN A 210 8.08 -31.11 4.22
CA ASN A 210 7.52 -32.38 4.73
C ASN A 210 7.29 -32.37 6.26
N PHE A 211 7.42 -31.23 6.92
CA PHE A 211 7.23 -31.13 8.37
C PHE A 211 5.77 -31.41 8.77
N ASN A 212 5.56 -32.28 9.76
CA ASN A 212 4.23 -32.62 10.24
C ASN A 212 3.74 -31.63 11.31
N PHE A 213 2.95 -30.64 10.91
CA PHE A 213 2.38 -29.65 11.81
C PHE A 213 1.42 -30.23 12.86
N ASN A 214 0.77 -31.36 12.58
CA ASN A 214 -0.13 -32.01 13.54
C ASN A 214 0.60 -32.58 14.76
N ALA A 215 1.94 -32.69 14.70
CA ALA A 215 2.76 -33.11 15.83
C ALA A 215 3.06 -31.95 16.80
N LEU A 216 2.74 -30.71 16.44
CA LEU A 216 2.94 -29.56 17.33
C LEU A 216 1.90 -29.60 18.45
N PRO A 217 2.31 -29.47 19.73
CA PRO A 217 1.37 -29.40 20.84
C PRO A 217 0.53 -28.13 20.74
N GLU A 218 -0.77 -28.25 21.01
CA GLU A 218 -1.62 -27.06 21.17
C GLU A 218 -1.16 -26.24 22.39
N PRO A 219 -1.11 -24.90 22.28
CA PRO A 219 -0.86 -24.03 23.42
C PRO A 219 -1.87 -24.23 24.52
N LYS A 220 -1.40 -24.29 25.77
CA LYS A 220 -2.27 -24.31 26.96
C LYS A 220 -2.92 -22.94 27.22
N ASP A 221 -2.25 -21.88 26.81
CA ASP A 221 -2.71 -20.50 26.94
C ASP A 221 -2.33 -19.69 25.69
N TYR A 222 -3.33 -19.29 24.91
CA TYR A 222 -3.14 -18.45 23.72
C TYR A 222 -2.80 -16.99 24.05
N ASN A 223 -3.14 -16.50 25.25
CA ASN A 223 -2.76 -15.15 25.68
C ASN A 223 -1.24 -15.08 25.91
N GLU A 224 -0.66 -16.11 26.53
CA GLU A 224 0.79 -16.20 26.70
C GLU A 224 1.51 -16.24 25.34
N VAL A 225 0.97 -17.00 24.38
CA VAL A 225 1.50 -17.03 23.00
C VAL A 225 1.45 -15.65 22.37
N LEU A 226 0.33 -14.93 22.45
CA LEU A 226 0.21 -13.59 21.88
C LEU A 226 1.22 -12.63 22.54
N LEU A 227 1.35 -12.65 23.87
CA LEU A 227 2.32 -11.84 24.60
C LEU A 227 3.77 -12.12 24.15
N ARG A 228 4.10 -13.40 23.90
CA ARG A 228 5.42 -13.78 23.36
C ARG A 228 5.62 -13.27 21.93
N LEU A 229 4.59 -13.37 21.08
CA LEU A 229 4.64 -12.87 19.71
C LEU A 229 4.86 -11.35 19.65
N VAL A 230 4.05 -10.55 20.36
CA VAL A 230 4.20 -9.09 20.37
C VAL A 230 5.50 -8.62 21.04
N SER A 231 6.13 -9.50 21.84
CA SER A 231 7.45 -9.26 22.42
C SER A 231 8.62 -9.69 21.51
N SER A 232 8.36 -10.42 20.41
CA SER A 232 9.40 -10.79 19.45
C SER A 232 10.02 -9.52 18.84
N PRO A 233 11.36 -9.44 18.70
CA PRO A 233 12.02 -8.32 18.03
C PRO A 233 11.48 -8.05 16.61
N ASN A 234 10.98 -9.08 15.91
CA ASN A 234 10.40 -8.92 14.57
C ASN A 234 9.07 -8.15 14.60
N ILE A 235 8.22 -8.39 15.61
CA ILE A 235 6.88 -7.79 15.71
C ILE A 235 6.88 -6.52 16.57
N THR A 236 7.57 -6.52 17.71
CA THR A 236 7.43 -5.50 18.76
C THR A 236 7.55 -4.06 18.26
N ASN A 237 6.94 -3.11 18.97
CA ASN A 237 6.94 -1.70 18.58
C ASN A 237 8.38 -1.16 18.41
N LYS A 238 8.68 -0.66 17.22
CA LYS A 238 10.00 -0.13 16.84
C LYS A 238 10.22 1.35 17.24
N ASN A 239 9.44 1.87 18.20
CA ASN A 239 9.50 3.27 18.65
C ASN A 239 10.89 3.74 19.02
N TRP A 240 11.67 2.88 19.68
CA TRP A 240 13.04 3.19 20.07
C TRP A 240 13.96 3.48 18.87
N VAL A 241 13.63 2.97 17.67
CA VAL A 241 14.36 3.26 16.43
C VAL A 241 13.97 4.64 15.91
N TYR A 242 12.69 4.84 15.61
CA TYR A 242 12.27 6.05 14.90
C TYR A 242 12.20 7.32 15.77
N THR A 243 12.25 7.20 17.11
CA THR A 243 12.39 8.36 18.01
C THR A 243 13.80 8.91 18.10
N GLN A 244 14.80 8.19 17.59
CA GLN A 244 16.16 8.71 17.47
C GLN A 244 16.33 9.65 16.28
N TYR A 245 15.39 9.62 15.33
CA TYR A 245 15.41 10.42 14.12
C TYR A 245 14.35 11.52 14.19
N ASP A 246 14.62 12.62 13.50
CA ASP A 246 13.58 13.61 13.26
C ASP A 246 12.56 13.07 12.25
N THR A 247 11.28 13.29 12.57
CA THR A 247 10.15 12.88 11.73
C THR A 247 9.30 14.06 11.27
N GLN A 248 9.71 15.30 11.59
CA GLN A 248 8.87 16.51 11.48
C GLN A 248 9.52 17.67 10.72
N VAL A 249 10.82 17.65 10.47
CA VAL A 249 11.55 18.65 9.69
C VAL A 249 10.89 18.82 8.33
N ARG A 250 10.77 20.10 7.91
CA ARG A 250 9.95 20.59 6.78
C ARG A 250 8.44 20.54 6.99
N THR A 251 7.96 20.04 8.13
CA THR A 251 6.54 19.98 8.56
C THR A 251 5.62 19.34 7.52
N ASN A 252 6.09 18.27 6.88
CA ASN A 252 5.38 17.61 5.78
C ASN A 252 4.80 16.24 6.11
N THR A 253 5.23 15.63 7.20
CA THR A 253 4.80 14.28 7.58
C THR A 253 3.36 14.32 8.11
N MET A 254 2.49 13.53 7.50
CA MET A 254 1.07 13.38 7.86
C MET A 254 0.85 12.11 8.68
N LEU A 255 1.40 10.98 8.23
CA LEU A 255 1.50 9.75 9.02
C LEU A 255 2.94 9.49 9.40
N LEU A 256 3.17 9.46 10.70
CA LEU A 256 4.44 9.13 11.32
C LEU A 256 4.72 7.62 11.20
N PRO A 257 5.99 7.20 11.40
CA PRO A 257 6.33 5.79 11.48
C PRO A 257 5.51 5.02 12.55
N GLY A 258 5.37 3.71 12.36
CA GLY A 258 4.70 2.81 13.30
C GLY A 258 3.32 2.31 12.88
N GLY A 259 2.88 2.62 11.66
CA GLY A 259 1.70 1.99 11.02
C GLY A 259 2.05 1.32 9.69
N ASP A 260 1.05 1.06 8.86
CA ASP A 260 1.20 0.35 7.59
C ASP A 260 2.13 1.08 6.61
N ALA A 261 2.06 2.40 6.49
CA ALA A 261 3.01 3.19 5.70
C ALA A 261 3.16 4.61 6.26
N SER A 262 4.29 5.25 5.97
CA SER A 262 4.49 6.68 6.28
C SER A 262 3.95 7.53 5.15
N VAL A 263 3.31 8.65 5.48
CA VAL A 263 2.69 9.55 4.49
C VAL A 263 3.25 10.95 4.62
N ILE A 264 3.74 11.51 3.51
CA ILE A 264 4.33 12.85 3.44
C ILE A 264 3.57 13.68 2.40
N ARG A 265 3.08 14.86 2.79
CA ARG A 265 2.35 15.75 1.88
C ARG A 265 3.27 16.38 0.84
N ILE A 266 2.74 16.59 -0.35
CA ILE A 266 3.35 17.43 -1.38
C ILE A 266 2.80 18.85 -1.17
N LYS A 267 3.64 19.76 -0.66
CA LYS A 267 3.26 21.16 -0.37
C LYS A 267 2.61 21.82 -1.59
N GLU A 268 1.69 22.75 -1.34
CA GLU A 268 0.97 23.52 -2.37
C GLU A 268 0.01 22.66 -3.21
N THR A 269 -0.20 21.39 -2.85
CA THR A 269 -1.15 20.48 -3.51
C THR A 269 -1.99 19.75 -2.47
N LYS A 270 -3.03 19.03 -2.92
CA LYS A 270 -3.77 18.05 -2.11
C LYS A 270 -3.12 16.67 -2.08
N LYS A 271 -2.02 16.48 -2.80
CA LYS A 271 -1.40 15.16 -2.97
C LYS A 271 -0.49 14.81 -1.79
N ALA A 272 -0.33 13.52 -1.53
CA ALA A 272 0.66 13.01 -0.61
C ALA A 272 1.29 11.71 -1.13
N LEU A 273 2.52 11.43 -0.69
CA LEU A 273 3.24 10.20 -1.00
C LEU A 273 3.20 9.27 0.20
N ALA A 274 2.75 8.04 -0.02
CA ALA A 274 2.88 6.95 0.94
C ALA A 274 4.14 6.14 0.64
N MET A 275 4.88 5.73 1.67
CA MET A 275 6.13 4.99 1.53
C MET A 275 6.17 3.84 2.54
N LYS A 276 6.60 2.67 2.07
CA LYS A 276 6.81 1.48 2.90
C LYS A 276 8.00 0.68 2.37
N VAL A 277 8.65 -0.06 3.27
CA VAL A 277 9.67 -1.05 2.94
C VAL A 277 9.29 -2.38 3.58
N ASP A 278 9.18 -3.46 2.79
CA ASP A 278 8.87 -4.81 3.29
C ASP A 278 9.78 -5.89 2.69
N CYS A 279 10.00 -6.94 3.48
CA CYS A 279 10.49 -8.24 3.04
C CYS A 279 10.46 -9.23 4.21
N ASN A 280 9.94 -10.42 3.95
CA ASN A 280 10.04 -11.55 4.87
C ASN A 280 11.08 -12.56 4.36
N GLY A 281 12.32 -12.43 4.81
CA GLY A 281 13.41 -13.32 4.40
C GLY A 281 13.15 -14.81 4.70
N ARG A 282 12.36 -15.14 5.73
CA ARG A 282 11.97 -16.54 6.03
C ARG A 282 11.11 -17.12 4.91
N TYR A 283 10.17 -16.35 4.38
CA TYR A 283 9.33 -16.80 3.27
C TYR A 283 10.18 -17.05 2.02
N VAL A 284 11.12 -16.16 1.71
CA VAL A 284 12.02 -16.34 0.57
C VAL A 284 12.95 -17.54 0.78
N TYR A 285 13.42 -17.77 2.01
CA TYR A 285 14.21 -18.94 2.35
C TYR A 285 13.44 -20.25 2.14
N LEU A 286 12.18 -20.31 2.56
CA LEU A 286 11.33 -21.50 2.43
C LEU A 286 10.85 -21.73 1.00
N ASN A 287 10.56 -20.65 0.27
CA ASN A 287 10.14 -20.68 -1.13
C ASN A 287 10.43 -19.33 -1.80
N PRO A 288 11.53 -19.21 -2.57
CA PRO A 288 11.98 -17.94 -3.09
C PRO A 288 10.97 -17.27 -4.03
N TYR A 289 10.29 -18.06 -4.88
CA TYR A 289 9.27 -17.54 -5.78
C TYR A 289 8.10 -16.92 -5.01
N LYS A 290 7.52 -17.67 -4.07
CA LYS A 290 6.40 -17.16 -3.25
C LYS A 290 6.82 -16.03 -2.32
N GLY A 291 8.00 -16.10 -1.73
CA GLY A 291 8.53 -15.06 -0.85
C GLY A 291 8.81 -13.75 -1.59
N GLY A 292 9.44 -13.82 -2.77
CA GLY A 292 9.67 -12.63 -3.61
C GLY A 292 8.37 -11.98 -4.07
N MET A 293 7.38 -12.79 -4.47
CA MET A 293 6.03 -12.33 -4.77
C MET A 293 5.36 -11.67 -3.55
N SER A 294 5.50 -12.27 -2.37
CA SER A 294 4.89 -11.77 -1.13
C SER A 294 5.46 -10.43 -0.70
N ALA A 295 6.76 -10.20 -0.84
CA ALA A 295 7.38 -8.92 -0.48
C ALA A 295 6.79 -7.74 -1.28
N VAL A 296 6.50 -7.92 -2.58
CA VAL A 296 5.86 -6.89 -3.40
C VAL A 296 4.40 -6.69 -3.00
N CYS A 297 3.66 -7.79 -2.79
CA CYS A 297 2.25 -7.74 -2.42
C CYS A 297 2.04 -7.06 -1.06
N GLU A 298 2.84 -7.42 -0.06
CA GLU A 298 2.80 -6.83 1.28
C GLU A 298 3.07 -5.32 1.24
N SER A 299 4.09 -4.88 0.49
CA SER A 299 4.34 -3.44 0.28
C SER A 299 3.18 -2.72 -0.41
N ALA A 300 2.56 -3.34 -1.41
CA ALA A 300 1.39 -2.77 -2.08
C ALA A 300 0.19 -2.66 -1.14
N ARG A 301 -0.05 -3.69 -0.33
CA ARG A 301 -1.14 -3.74 0.63
C ARG A 301 -0.96 -2.72 1.75
N ASN A 302 0.26 -2.60 2.30
CA ASN A 302 0.61 -1.61 3.31
C ASN A 302 0.37 -0.17 2.80
N VAL A 303 0.81 0.11 1.57
CA VAL A 303 0.58 1.40 0.91
C VAL A 303 -0.93 1.63 0.72
N ALA A 304 -1.67 0.63 0.21
CA ALA A 304 -3.11 0.71 -0.01
C ALA A 304 -3.93 0.88 1.30
N CYS A 305 -3.46 0.34 2.43
CA CYS A 305 -4.09 0.55 3.75
C CYS A 305 -4.11 2.02 4.17
N THR A 306 -3.23 2.87 3.62
CA THR A 306 -3.29 4.33 3.82
C THR A 306 -4.25 5.06 2.88
N GLY A 307 -4.89 4.34 1.96
CA GLY A 307 -5.69 4.89 0.86
C GLY A 307 -4.87 5.33 -0.36
N ALA A 308 -3.55 5.13 -0.35
CA ALA A 308 -2.65 5.52 -1.42
C ALA A 308 -2.58 4.44 -2.51
N THR A 309 -2.66 4.82 -3.78
CA THR A 309 -2.49 3.88 -4.90
C THR A 309 -1.00 3.53 -5.05
N PRO A 310 -0.60 2.24 -5.00
CA PRO A 310 0.76 1.81 -5.32
C PRO A 310 1.19 2.26 -6.72
N LEU A 311 2.39 2.83 -6.87
CA LEU A 311 2.85 3.37 -8.16
C LEU A 311 4.13 2.70 -8.69
N ALA A 312 5.12 2.47 -7.83
CA ALA A 312 6.43 2.00 -8.25
C ALA A 312 7.19 1.39 -7.08
N ILE A 313 8.17 0.54 -7.41
CA ILE A 313 9.07 -0.03 -6.43
C ILE A 313 10.53 0.27 -6.74
N THR A 314 11.33 0.29 -5.68
CA THR A 314 12.77 0.04 -5.72
C THR A 314 13.07 -1.23 -4.94
N ASN A 315 14.11 -1.97 -5.33
CA ASN A 315 14.50 -3.19 -4.62
C ASN A 315 15.94 -3.14 -4.09
N CYS A 316 16.19 -3.86 -3.01
CA CYS A 316 17.53 -4.12 -2.49
C CYS A 316 17.67 -5.63 -2.31
N LEU A 317 18.35 -6.26 -3.26
CA LEU A 317 18.47 -7.71 -3.38
C LEU A 317 19.70 -8.20 -2.62
N ASN A 318 19.51 -8.85 -1.47
CA ASN A 318 20.62 -9.35 -0.65
C ASN A 318 20.63 -10.88 -0.63
N PHE A 319 21.68 -11.47 -1.20
CA PHE A 319 21.83 -12.92 -1.36
C PHE A 319 23.26 -13.36 -1.01
N GLY A 320 23.43 -14.65 -0.74
CA GLY A 320 24.75 -15.27 -0.49
C GLY A 320 25.62 -15.33 -1.75
N ASN A 321 26.58 -16.25 -1.78
CA ASN A 321 27.51 -16.41 -2.89
C ASN A 321 26.79 -16.93 -4.17
N PRO A 322 26.82 -16.17 -5.30
CA PRO A 322 26.15 -16.54 -6.54
C PRO A 322 26.82 -17.68 -7.30
N TYR A 323 28.00 -18.13 -6.89
CA TYR A 323 28.63 -19.35 -7.42
C TYR A 323 27.98 -20.63 -6.88
N ASN A 324 27.25 -20.56 -5.78
CA ASN A 324 26.46 -21.69 -5.29
C ASN A 324 25.15 -21.79 -6.10
N PRO A 325 24.90 -22.91 -6.83
CA PRO A 325 23.69 -23.07 -7.64
C PRO A 325 22.38 -22.97 -6.86
N GLU A 326 22.37 -23.32 -5.56
CA GLU A 326 21.20 -23.21 -4.69
C GLU A 326 20.89 -21.76 -4.31
N ILE A 327 21.93 -20.96 -4.02
CA ILE A 327 21.76 -19.52 -3.77
C ILE A 327 21.36 -18.78 -5.04
N TYR A 328 21.97 -19.12 -6.18
CA TYR A 328 21.61 -18.51 -7.45
C TYR A 328 20.18 -18.87 -7.87
N TYR A 329 19.71 -20.09 -7.56
CA TYR A 329 18.30 -20.47 -7.71
C TYR A 329 17.38 -19.58 -6.85
N GLN A 330 17.72 -19.33 -5.57
CA GLN A 330 16.94 -18.43 -4.72
C GLN A 330 16.82 -17.03 -5.34
N PHE A 331 17.94 -16.49 -5.86
CA PHE A 331 17.96 -15.21 -6.53
C PHE A 331 17.06 -15.15 -7.77
N THR A 332 17.18 -16.14 -8.68
CA THR A 332 16.38 -16.16 -9.91
C THR A 332 14.89 -16.32 -9.63
N GLU A 333 14.53 -17.19 -8.69
CA GLU A 333 13.13 -17.46 -8.36
C GLU A 333 12.48 -16.30 -7.60
N ALA A 334 13.21 -15.64 -6.68
CA ALA A 334 12.73 -14.42 -6.03
C ALA A 334 12.46 -13.31 -7.05
N ILE A 335 13.37 -13.10 -8.03
CA ILE A 335 13.16 -12.14 -9.11
C ILE A 335 11.94 -12.50 -9.96
N ARG A 336 11.75 -13.79 -10.26
CA ARG A 336 10.57 -14.26 -11.01
C ARG A 336 9.27 -13.91 -10.27
N GLY A 337 9.19 -14.24 -8.98
CA GLY A 337 8.02 -13.94 -8.14
C GLY A 337 7.74 -12.44 -8.01
N MET A 338 8.77 -11.62 -7.76
CA MET A 338 8.64 -10.16 -7.73
C MET A 338 8.14 -9.62 -9.07
N GLY A 339 8.71 -10.10 -10.18
CA GLY A 339 8.36 -9.66 -11.52
C GLY A 339 6.90 -9.94 -11.88
N ASP A 340 6.37 -11.09 -11.49
CA ASP A 340 4.98 -11.44 -11.76
C ASP A 340 4.00 -10.61 -10.90
N ALA A 341 4.33 -10.34 -9.63
CA ALA A 341 3.57 -9.40 -8.80
C ALA A 341 3.58 -7.98 -9.38
N CYS A 342 4.75 -7.48 -9.79
CA CYS A 342 4.88 -6.12 -10.34
C CYS A 342 4.11 -5.94 -11.64
N LYS A 343 4.06 -6.95 -12.52
CA LYS A 343 3.29 -6.90 -13.76
C LYS A 343 1.80 -6.78 -13.49
N LEU A 344 1.27 -7.55 -12.53
CA LEU A 344 -0.16 -7.52 -12.22
C LEU A 344 -0.58 -6.23 -11.50
N LEU A 345 0.25 -5.76 -10.56
CA LEU A 345 -0.01 -4.56 -9.78
C LEU A 345 0.34 -3.26 -10.52
N GLU A 346 0.90 -3.37 -11.73
CA GLU A 346 1.36 -2.23 -12.55
C GLU A 346 2.39 -1.35 -11.83
N THR A 347 3.23 -1.94 -10.98
CA THR A 347 4.27 -1.25 -10.20
C THR A 347 5.65 -1.48 -10.81
N PRO A 348 6.14 -0.64 -11.74
CA PRO A 348 7.47 -0.79 -12.32
C PRO A 348 8.59 -0.70 -11.28
N VAL A 349 9.68 -1.41 -11.53
CA VAL A 349 10.94 -1.27 -10.79
C VAL A 349 11.70 -0.05 -11.35
N THR A 350 11.76 1.04 -10.60
CA THR A 350 12.38 2.31 -11.06
C THR A 350 13.87 2.41 -10.72
N GLY A 351 14.39 1.47 -9.93
CA GLY A 351 15.79 1.39 -9.55
C GLY A 351 16.01 0.33 -8.47
N GLY A 352 17.24 0.03 -8.13
CA GLY A 352 17.53 -0.91 -7.06
C GLY A 352 19.01 -1.21 -6.89
N ASN A 353 19.29 -2.15 -5.99
CA ASN A 353 20.63 -2.60 -5.65
C ASN A 353 20.69 -4.13 -5.61
N VAL A 354 21.84 -4.71 -5.94
CA VAL A 354 22.11 -6.14 -5.78
C VAL A 354 23.39 -6.32 -4.99
N SER A 355 23.26 -6.96 -3.83
CA SER A 355 24.36 -7.36 -2.96
C SER A 355 24.43 -8.89 -2.92
N PHE A 356 25.53 -9.42 -3.42
CA PHE A 356 25.87 -10.83 -3.34
C PHE A 356 26.94 -11.05 -2.26
N TYR A 357 27.30 -12.30 -2.00
CA TYR A 357 28.34 -12.68 -1.03
C TYR A 357 27.97 -12.38 0.44
N ASN A 358 26.68 -12.18 0.74
CA ASN A 358 26.18 -12.01 2.10
C ASN A 358 26.17 -13.37 2.83
N GLN A 359 27.35 -13.85 3.21
CA GLN A 359 27.52 -15.08 3.95
C GLN A 359 28.79 -15.05 4.79
N SER A 360 28.76 -15.80 5.89
CA SER A 360 29.97 -16.18 6.63
C SER A 360 30.48 -17.53 6.13
N LYS A 361 31.56 -18.04 6.73
CA LYS A 361 32.05 -19.41 6.47
C LYS A 361 31.00 -20.48 6.76
N ASP A 362 30.11 -20.23 7.72
CA ASP A 362 29.21 -21.25 8.26
C ASP A 362 27.78 -21.17 7.69
N TYR A 363 27.33 -19.97 7.29
CA TYR A 363 25.97 -19.77 6.82
C TYR A 363 25.83 -18.54 5.91
N ALA A 364 24.91 -18.65 4.95
CA ALA A 364 24.40 -17.51 4.20
C ALA A 364 23.26 -16.83 4.95
N VAL A 365 23.08 -15.52 4.72
CA VAL A 365 21.88 -14.81 5.18
C VAL A 365 20.64 -15.41 4.53
N PHE A 366 19.47 -15.21 5.14
CA PHE A 366 18.24 -15.46 4.39
C PHE A 366 18.18 -14.58 3.15
N PRO A 367 17.75 -15.13 1.99
CA PRO A 367 17.57 -14.32 0.79
C PRO A 367 16.59 -13.19 1.08
N THR A 368 17.03 -11.95 0.92
CA THR A 368 16.30 -10.75 1.39
C THR A 368 16.19 -9.73 0.26
N PRO A 369 15.21 -9.92 -0.66
CA PRO A 369 14.84 -8.95 -1.67
C PRO A 369 13.91 -7.87 -1.08
N SER A 370 14.48 -6.91 -0.36
CA SER A 370 13.71 -5.81 0.24
C SER A 370 13.04 -4.94 -0.81
N ILE A 371 11.75 -4.69 -0.67
CA ILE A 371 10.96 -3.84 -1.56
C ILE A 371 10.71 -2.52 -0.87
N GLY A 372 11.15 -1.42 -1.47
CA GLY A 372 10.71 -0.08 -1.11
C GLY A 372 9.65 0.39 -2.10
N MET A 373 8.44 0.68 -1.63
CA MET A 373 7.32 1.07 -2.49
C MET A 373 6.89 2.51 -2.24
N ILE A 374 6.53 3.20 -3.32
CA ILE A 374 5.89 4.50 -3.29
C ILE A 374 4.45 4.37 -3.78
N GLY A 375 3.53 4.98 -3.04
CA GLY A 375 2.15 5.19 -3.46
C GLY A 375 1.76 6.67 -3.46
N LEU A 376 0.67 6.98 -4.14
CA LEU A 376 0.14 8.33 -4.27
C LEU A 376 -1.28 8.43 -3.72
N LEU A 377 -1.48 9.40 -2.84
CA LEU A 377 -2.78 9.94 -2.50
C LEU A 377 -3.02 11.17 -3.36
N GLU A 378 -4.06 11.16 -4.18
CA GLU A 378 -4.49 12.33 -4.95
C GLU A 378 -5.12 13.42 -4.06
N ASP A 379 -5.78 13.00 -2.97
CA ASP A 379 -6.31 13.87 -1.94
C ASP A 379 -5.98 13.29 -0.55
N TYR A 380 -5.07 13.92 0.17
CA TYR A 380 -4.65 13.49 1.51
C TYR A 380 -5.79 13.51 2.54
N GLU A 381 -6.93 14.16 2.26
CA GLU A 381 -8.12 14.12 3.13
C GLU A 381 -8.82 12.75 3.12
N LYS A 382 -8.48 11.88 2.17
CA LYS A 382 -8.98 10.49 2.06
C LYS A 382 -8.04 9.47 2.71
N MET A 383 -6.98 9.95 3.34
CA MET A 383 -5.98 9.11 3.99
C MET A 383 -6.59 8.30 5.14
N VAL A 384 -6.19 7.04 5.23
CA VAL A 384 -6.63 6.08 6.25
C VAL A 384 -5.46 5.75 7.18
N THR A 385 -5.76 5.43 8.44
CA THR A 385 -4.78 5.05 9.47
C THR A 385 -5.05 3.66 10.01
N SER A 386 -4.08 3.04 10.66
CA SER A 386 -4.17 1.66 11.16
C SER A 386 -5.05 1.48 12.40
N ASN A 387 -5.19 2.51 13.25
CA ASN A 387 -5.77 2.35 14.58
C ASN A 387 -7.30 2.37 14.60
N PHE A 388 -7.89 1.57 15.51
CA PHE A 388 -9.32 1.65 15.82
C PHE A 388 -9.70 3.08 16.26
N LYS A 389 -10.90 3.52 15.87
CA LYS A 389 -11.34 4.91 16.04
C LYS A 389 -12.36 5.05 17.16
N ASP A 390 -13.50 4.39 17.03
CA ASP A 390 -14.64 4.62 17.91
C ASP A 390 -15.19 3.31 18.48
N GLU A 391 -15.76 3.39 19.69
CA GLU A 391 -16.54 2.28 20.23
C GLU A 391 -17.79 2.04 19.35
N GLY A 392 -18.09 0.77 19.10
CA GLY A 392 -19.20 0.37 18.23
C GLY A 392 -18.84 0.27 16.74
N ASP A 393 -17.59 0.59 16.37
CA ASP A 393 -17.08 0.31 15.03
C ASP A 393 -17.14 -1.19 14.72
N ILE A 394 -17.56 -1.51 13.49
CA ILE A 394 -17.58 -2.89 13.03
C ILE A 394 -16.23 -3.21 12.40
N ILE A 395 -15.60 -4.24 12.96
CA ILE A 395 -14.34 -4.79 12.48
C ILE A 395 -14.63 -5.83 11.40
N ILE A 396 -14.06 -5.64 10.21
CA ILE A 396 -14.22 -6.53 9.07
C ILE A 396 -12.86 -7.10 8.69
N LEU A 397 -12.81 -8.42 8.50
CA LEU A 397 -11.67 -9.11 7.92
C LEU A 397 -11.88 -9.26 6.41
N LEU A 398 -11.10 -8.52 5.62
CA LEU A 398 -11.20 -8.53 4.16
C LEU A 398 -10.04 -9.33 3.56
N GLY A 399 -10.33 -10.25 2.65
CA GLY A 399 -9.34 -11.07 1.95
C GLY A 399 -9.62 -12.57 2.03
N ASN A 400 -8.74 -13.36 1.43
CA ASN A 400 -8.87 -14.81 1.46
C ASN A 400 -8.34 -15.39 2.79
N ASN A 401 -9.24 -15.93 3.60
CA ASN A 401 -8.95 -16.51 4.91
C ASN A 401 -8.86 -18.05 4.88
N SER A 402 -8.75 -18.66 3.70
CA SER A 402 -8.70 -20.12 3.54
C SER A 402 -7.36 -20.71 3.98
N ASN A 403 -6.29 -19.91 3.99
CA ASN A 403 -4.98 -20.37 4.40
C ASN A 403 -4.86 -20.33 5.94
N LYS A 404 -5.05 -21.48 6.58
CA LYS A 404 -5.02 -21.64 8.05
C LYS A 404 -3.72 -22.27 8.57
N GLY A 405 -2.68 -22.31 7.72
CA GLY A 405 -1.40 -22.91 8.05
C GLY A 405 -0.55 -22.02 8.96
N VAL A 406 0.39 -22.64 9.67
CA VAL A 406 1.43 -21.95 10.46
C VAL A 406 2.77 -21.95 9.74
N ASP A 407 2.85 -22.49 8.53
CA ASP A 407 4.02 -22.58 7.67
C ASP A 407 4.78 -21.24 7.58
N GLY A 408 6.08 -21.28 7.87
CA GLY A 408 6.96 -20.12 7.86
C GLY A 408 6.60 -18.97 8.81
N SER A 409 5.55 -19.12 9.62
CA SER A 409 5.01 -18.05 10.46
C SER A 409 5.93 -17.67 11.60
N GLU A 410 5.76 -16.44 12.08
CA GLU A 410 6.46 -15.97 13.29
C GLU A 410 6.04 -16.76 14.55
N TYR A 411 4.88 -17.43 14.53
CA TYR A 411 4.47 -18.37 15.57
C TYR A 411 5.38 -19.59 15.66
N LEU A 412 5.68 -20.25 14.53
CA LEU A 412 6.64 -21.37 14.53
C LEU A 412 8.03 -20.95 15.00
N ASN A 413 8.48 -19.81 14.50
CA ASN A 413 9.79 -19.26 14.82
C ASN A 413 9.88 -18.89 16.32
N THR A 414 8.95 -18.11 16.85
CA THR A 414 9.02 -17.58 18.22
C THR A 414 8.69 -18.62 19.29
N ILE A 415 7.72 -19.51 19.02
CA ILE A 415 7.24 -20.46 20.02
C ILE A 415 8.04 -21.76 20.00
N PHE A 416 8.40 -22.25 18.81
CA PHE A 416 9.06 -23.54 18.63
C PHE A 416 10.52 -23.43 18.15
N ASN A 417 11.00 -22.24 17.80
CA ASN A 417 12.31 -22.04 17.18
C ASN A 417 12.47 -22.87 15.88
N LEU A 418 11.39 -22.89 15.08
CA LEU A 418 11.32 -23.66 13.84
C LEU A 418 11.08 -22.77 12.63
N ILE A 419 11.82 -23.04 11.56
CA ILE A 419 11.59 -22.50 10.21
C ILE A 419 11.28 -23.68 9.31
N LYS A 420 10.00 -24.03 9.23
CA LYS A 420 9.47 -25.22 8.56
C LYS A 420 8.20 -24.87 7.78
N GLY A 421 7.84 -25.72 6.84
CA GLY A 421 6.74 -25.53 5.91
C GLY A 421 7.17 -24.94 4.57
N ASP A 422 6.18 -24.34 3.92
CA ASP A 422 6.32 -23.55 2.69
C ASP A 422 6.10 -22.06 2.99
N ALA A 423 6.38 -21.17 2.03
CA ALA A 423 5.90 -19.80 2.13
C ALA A 423 4.39 -19.74 1.90
N PRO A 424 3.69 -18.76 2.50
CA PRO A 424 2.27 -18.55 2.26
C PRO A 424 1.95 -18.41 0.77
N CYS A 425 0.85 -19.06 0.33
CA CYS A 425 0.38 -18.91 -1.03
C CYS A 425 -0.45 -17.63 -1.16
N ILE A 426 -0.03 -16.72 -2.03
CA ILE A 426 -0.79 -15.53 -2.40
C ILE A 426 -1.33 -15.74 -3.81
N ASN A 427 -2.64 -15.62 -3.98
CA ASN A 427 -3.26 -15.51 -5.29
C ASN A 427 -3.22 -14.05 -5.73
N LEU A 428 -2.45 -13.76 -6.77
CA LEU A 428 -2.23 -12.39 -7.24
C LEU A 428 -3.53 -11.70 -7.70
N ASP A 429 -4.47 -12.43 -8.31
CA ASP A 429 -5.76 -11.86 -8.72
C ASP A 429 -6.63 -11.48 -7.51
N GLU A 430 -6.58 -12.28 -6.44
CA GLU A 430 -7.26 -11.97 -5.19
C GLU A 430 -6.59 -10.80 -4.46
N GLU A 431 -5.26 -10.73 -4.47
CA GLU A 431 -4.49 -9.62 -3.91
C GLU A 431 -4.81 -8.30 -4.63
N LYS A 432 -4.85 -8.32 -5.96
CA LYS A 432 -5.24 -7.15 -6.75
C LYS A 432 -6.66 -6.68 -6.41
N LYS A 433 -7.62 -7.61 -6.32
CA LYS A 433 -8.99 -7.28 -5.92
C LYS A 433 -9.06 -6.71 -4.51
N LEU A 434 -8.27 -7.24 -3.57
CA LEU A 434 -8.16 -6.72 -2.22
C LEU A 434 -7.68 -5.26 -2.25
N ILE A 435 -6.57 -4.99 -2.93
CA ILE A 435 -6.01 -3.63 -3.08
C ILE A 435 -7.02 -2.69 -3.74
N ASP A 436 -7.62 -3.08 -4.87
CA ASP A 436 -8.60 -2.26 -5.58
C ASP A 436 -9.82 -1.95 -4.68
N THR A 437 -10.27 -2.93 -3.87
CA THR A 437 -11.37 -2.75 -2.90
C THR A 437 -11.00 -1.78 -1.78
N LEU A 438 -9.78 -1.87 -1.24
CA LEU A 438 -9.28 -0.96 -0.20
C LEU A 438 -9.26 0.48 -0.70
N LEU A 439 -8.72 0.69 -1.91
CA LEU A 439 -8.63 2.00 -2.53
C LEU A 439 -10.03 2.58 -2.81
N GLU A 440 -10.96 1.79 -3.34
CA GLU A 440 -12.34 2.23 -3.58
C GLU A 440 -13.07 2.59 -2.27
N ALA A 441 -12.89 1.78 -1.23
CA ALA A 441 -13.51 2.02 0.08
C ALA A 441 -12.93 3.27 0.77
N ALA A 442 -11.61 3.48 0.67
CA ALA A 442 -10.95 4.69 1.15
C ALA A 442 -11.44 5.93 0.37
N ASP A 443 -11.54 5.84 -0.95
CA ASP A 443 -12.00 6.92 -1.82
C ASP A 443 -13.43 7.38 -1.47
N LYS A 444 -14.31 6.41 -1.22
CA LYS A 444 -15.69 6.62 -0.77
C LYS A 444 -15.83 6.98 0.72
N LYS A 445 -14.71 7.09 1.46
CA LYS A 445 -14.67 7.36 2.91
C LYS A 445 -15.50 6.36 3.74
N LEU A 446 -15.50 5.09 3.34
CA LEU A 446 -16.17 4.00 4.06
C LEU A 446 -15.30 3.44 5.20
N LEU A 447 -13.99 3.67 5.14
CA LEU A 447 -13.02 3.20 6.10
C LEU A 447 -12.70 4.27 7.14
N LYS A 448 -12.81 3.90 8.42
CA LYS A 448 -12.26 4.68 9.54
C LYS A 448 -10.80 4.30 9.81
N SER A 449 -10.50 3.02 9.67
CA SER A 449 -9.15 2.49 9.77
C SER A 449 -8.97 1.26 8.89
N ALA A 450 -7.72 0.99 8.52
CA ALA A 450 -7.31 -0.18 7.77
C ALA A 450 -5.89 -0.57 8.18
N HIS A 451 -5.67 -1.85 8.43
CA HIS A 451 -4.38 -2.39 8.84
C HIS A 451 -4.18 -3.78 8.25
N ASP A 452 -3.01 -4.03 7.68
CA ASP A 452 -2.69 -5.29 7.04
C ASP A 452 -2.52 -6.44 8.05
N ILE A 453 -2.62 -7.68 7.57
CA ILE A 453 -2.26 -8.86 8.36
C ILE A 453 -1.00 -9.48 7.77
N SER A 454 0.06 -9.39 8.56
CA SER A 454 1.43 -9.83 8.22
C SER A 454 2.00 -10.71 9.33
N ASP A 455 3.19 -10.37 9.86
CA ASP A 455 3.89 -11.18 10.85
C ASP A 455 3.08 -11.33 12.15
N GLY A 456 2.91 -12.57 12.60
CA GLY A 456 2.12 -12.89 13.80
C GLY A 456 0.62 -13.04 13.57
N GLY A 457 0.12 -12.69 12.38
CA GLY A 457 -1.24 -12.99 11.95
C GLY A 457 -2.30 -12.09 12.57
N LEU A 458 -3.58 -12.51 12.45
CA LEU A 458 -4.75 -11.70 12.86
C LEU A 458 -4.65 -11.22 14.31
N ALA A 459 -4.08 -12.04 15.18
CA ALA A 459 -3.93 -11.73 16.59
C ALA A 459 -3.06 -10.50 16.86
N VAL A 460 -1.93 -10.46 16.16
CA VAL A 460 -0.98 -9.36 16.26
C VAL A 460 -1.55 -8.12 15.59
N ALA A 461 -2.14 -8.25 14.39
CA ALA A 461 -2.78 -7.13 13.70
C ALA A 461 -3.86 -6.44 14.56
N LEU A 462 -4.72 -7.21 15.24
CA LEU A 462 -5.72 -6.66 16.17
C LEU A 462 -5.06 -5.97 17.38
N ALA A 463 -3.99 -6.54 17.93
CA ALA A 463 -3.24 -5.95 19.03
C ALA A 463 -2.52 -4.66 18.62
N GLU A 464 -2.01 -4.59 17.39
CA GLU A 464 -1.35 -3.40 16.83
C GLU A 464 -2.37 -2.28 16.58
N CYS A 465 -3.53 -2.60 16.00
CA CYS A 465 -4.66 -1.67 15.86
C CYS A 465 -5.08 -1.05 17.20
N TRP A 466 -5.00 -1.84 18.27
CA TRP A 466 -5.34 -1.45 19.64
C TRP A 466 -4.24 -0.58 20.29
N CYS A 467 -2.98 -0.99 20.17
CA CYS A 467 -1.86 -0.34 20.87
C CYS A 467 -1.34 0.92 20.16
N TYR A 468 -1.85 1.24 18.98
CA TYR A 468 -1.41 2.39 18.19
C TYR A 468 -1.64 3.70 18.96
N LYS A 469 -0.53 4.39 19.29
CA LYS A 469 -0.49 5.72 19.95
C LYS A 469 -1.14 5.82 21.34
N GLY A 470 -0.92 4.86 22.23
CA GLY A 470 -1.11 5.07 23.68
C GLY A 470 -2.55 5.37 24.13
N TYR A 471 -3.55 4.98 23.34
CA TYR A 471 -4.95 5.03 23.76
C TYR A 471 -5.30 3.82 24.62
N ASN A 472 -5.86 4.08 25.81
CA ASN A 472 -6.45 3.06 26.67
C ASN A 472 -7.90 2.80 26.22
N CYS A 473 -8.14 1.74 25.45
CA CYS A 473 -9.46 1.14 25.36
C CYS A 473 -9.58 0.03 26.43
N SER A 474 -10.78 -0.23 26.97
CA SER A 474 -10.97 -1.02 28.19
C SER A 474 -11.59 -2.41 27.99
N ARG A 475 -11.70 -2.93 26.76
CA ARG A 475 -12.43 -4.20 26.48
C ARG A 475 -11.84 -5.05 25.36
N GLY A 476 -11.06 -6.06 25.73
CA GLY A 476 -10.44 -6.99 24.78
C GLY A 476 -11.44 -7.72 23.88
N THR A 477 -10.99 -8.06 22.68
CA THR A 477 -11.73 -8.90 21.73
C THR A 477 -11.74 -10.35 22.22
N GLU A 478 -12.92 -10.88 22.55
CA GLU A 478 -13.08 -12.33 22.74
C GLU A 478 -12.97 -13.01 21.38
N SER A 479 -12.09 -14.01 21.29
CA SER A 479 -11.65 -14.76 20.10
C SER A 479 -10.60 -14.07 19.23
N VAL A 480 -9.37 -14.58 19.34
CA VAL A 480 -8.22 -14.17 18.55
C VAL A 480 -7.46 -15.43 18.13
N GLY A 481 -7.38 -15.71 16.83
CA GLY A 481 -6.65 -16.89 16.36
C GLY A 481 -6.56 -17.08 14.85
N ILE A 482 -5.36 -17.51 14.44
CA ILE A 482 -4.86 -18.01 13.13
C ILE A 482 -4.30 -16.95 12.18
N ALA A 483 -3.11 -17.27 11.64
CA ALA A 483 -2.37 -16.47 10.68
C ALA A 483 -3.10 -16.37 9.34
N ALA A 484 -3.38 -15.14 8.90
CA ALA A 484 -3.78 -14.83 7.55
C ALA A 484 -2.67 -13.94 6.95
N ASN A 485 -2.22 -14.21 5.73
CA ASN A 485 -1.09 -13.49 5.12
C ASN A 485 -1.51 -12.64 3.91
N SER A 486 -2.81 -12.58 3.62
CA SER A 486 -3.43 -11.87 2.49
C SER A 486 -4.76 -11.25 2.87
N ALA A 487 -4.81 -10.65 4.06
CA ALA A 487 -6.02 -10.03 4.58
C ALA A 487 -5.71 -8.70 5.26
N VAL A 488 -6.75 -7.89 5.44
CA VAL A 488 -6.70 -6.59 6.09
C VAL A 488 -7.81 -6.54 7.13
N VAL A 489 -7.49 -6.00 8.31
CA VAL A 489 -8.45 -5.62 9.33
C VAL A 489 -8.92 -4.20 9.05
N LEU A 490 -10.22 -4.03 8.91
CA LEU A 490 -10.85 -2.72 8.67
C LEU A 490 -11.75 -2.35 9.84
N ALA A 491 -11.69 -1.10 10.31
CA ALA A 491 -12.80 -0.49 11.02
C ALA A 491 -13.59 0.36 10.03
N SER A 492 -14.87 0.03 9.87
CA SER A 492 -15.74 0.69 8.89
C SER A 492 -16.76 1.61 9.55
N LEU A 493 -17.10 2.70 8.87
CA LEU A 493 -18.29 3.51 9.13
C LEU A 493 -19.51 2.70 8.70
N LEU A 494 -19.95 1.73 9.50
CA LEU A 494 -21.27 1.14 9.28
C LEU A 494 -22.35 2.03 9.90
N ASN A 495 -22.46 3.25 9.37
CA ASN A 495 -23.74 3.94 9.37
C ASN A 495 -24.56 3.37 8.20
N SER A 496 -25.50 2.49 8.56
CA SER A 496 -26.57 1.88 7.76
C SER A 496 -26.26 0.56 7.02
N LEU A 497 -26.29 -0.55 7.77
CA LEU A 497 -26.69 -1.87 7.21
C LEU A 497 -28.23 -2.04 7.13
N ASP A 498 -29.02 -1.00 7.44
CA ASP A 498 -30.49 -1.04 7.46
C ASP A 498 -31.18 -0.31 6.30
N LYS A 499 -30.45 0.16 5.27
CA LYS A 499 -31.09 0.90 4.17
C LYS A 499 -31.95 0.06 3.23
N ASP A 500 -31.82 -1.26 3.27
CA ASP A 500 -32.58 -2.17 2.39
C ASP A 500 -33.78 -2.83 3.07
N ILE A 501 -34.05 -2.55 4.37
CA ILE A 501 -35.20 -3.12 5.08
C ILE A 501 -36.39 -2.17 4.99
N ALA A 502 -37.42 -2.56 4.25
CA ALA A 502 -38.66 -1.80 4.15
C ALA A 502 -39.55 -2.00 5.39
N ILE A 503 -39.63 -3.22 5.92
CA ILE A 503 -40.44 -3.55 7.11
C ILE A 503 -39.63 -4.41 8.08
N ASN A 504 -39.51 -3.97 9.34
CA ASN A 504 -38.91 -4.75 10.42
C ASN A 504 -39.90 -4.87 11.60
N ILE A 505 -40.26 -6.11 11.93
CA ILE A 505 -41.15 -6.49 13.02
C ILE A 505 -40.31 -7.18 14.09
N GLU A 506 -40.33 -6.63 15.30
CA GLU A 506 -39.56 -7.16 16.44
C GLU A 506 -40.49 -7.45 17.61
N HIS A 507 -40.53 -8.71 18.02
CA HIS A 507 -41.24 -9.18 19.21
C HIS A 507 -42.72 -8.77 19.30
N VAL A 508 -43.42 -8.73 18.16
CA VAL A 508 -44.79 -8.23 18.10
C VAL A 508 -45.78 -9.23 18.69
N LYS A 509 -46.57 -8.76 19.65
CA LYS A 509 -47.66 -9.51 20.30
C LYS A 509 -48.98 -8.77 20.18
N LYS A 510 -50.07 -9.53 20.02
CA LYS A 510 -51.44 -8.99 19.99
C LYS A 510 -52.44 -10.01 20.51
N ALA A 511 -53.26 -9.59 21.47
CA ALA A 511 -54.36 -10.36 22.02
C ALA A 511 -55.69 -9.60 21.91
N PHE A 512 -56.78 -10.36 21.78
CA PHE A 512 -58.14 -9.85 21.91
C PHE A 512 -58.80 -10.58 23.10
N GLY A 513 -58.95 -9.86 24.21
CA GLY A 513 -59.37 -10.47 25.47
C GLY A 513 -58.36 -11.52 25.94
N LYS A 514 -58.81 -12.77 26.12
CA LYS A 514 -57.94 -13.88 26.55
C LYS A 514 -57.23 -14.60 25.39
N ASN A 515 -57.54 -14.25 24.14
CA ASN A 515 -57.03 -14.95 22.97
C ASN A 515 -55.83 -14.21 22.40
N GLU A 516 -54.63 -14.76 22.58
CA GLU A 516 -53.40 -14.27 21.99
C GLU A 516 -53.32 -14.71 20.52
N VAL A 517 -53.35 -13.72 19.61
CA VAL A 517 -53.43 -13.91 18.16
C VAL A 517 -52.06 -13.78 17.50
N LEU A 518 -51.24 -12.80 17.90
CA LEU A 518 -49.83 -12.69 17.50
C LEU A 518 -48.95 -13.02 18.70
N LYS A 519 -48.04 -13.99 18.53
CA LYS A 519 -47.19 -14.55 19.59
C LYS A 519 -45.73 -14.37 19.25
N ASP A 520 -45.16 -13.23 19.64
CA ASP A 520 -43.74 -12.92 19.50
C ASP A 520 -43.25 -13.00 18.04
N ILE A 521 -43.95 -12.27 17.16
CA ILE A 521 -43.66 -12.29 15.73
C ILE A 521 -42.41 -11.46 15.46
N ASN A 522 -41.46 -12.05 14.73
CA ASN A 522 -40.25 -11.41 14.23
C ASN A 522 -40.18 -11.61 12.72
N LEU A 523 -40.08 -10.54 11.95
CA LEU A 523 -40.08 -10.58 10.48
C LEU A 523 -39.32 -9.39 9.90
N ARG A 524 -38.45 -9.64 8.91
CA ARG A 524 -37.76 -8.62 8.13
C ARG A 524 -38.13 -8.78 6.66
N ILE A 525 -38.53 -7.69 6.02
CA ILE A 525 -38.89 -7.64 4.60
C ILE A 525 -38.03 -6.58 3.93
N LYS A 526 -37.31 -6.97 2.89
CA LYS A 526 -36.46 -6.06 2.11
C LYS A 526 -37.28 -5.23 1.14
N ASP A 527 -36.74 -4.08 0.74
CA ASP A 527 -37.33 -3.30 -0.35
C ASP A 527 -37.37 -4.14 -1.64
N GLY A 528 -38.52 -4.18 -2.31
CA GLY A 528 -38.78 -5.04 -3.48
C GLY A 528 -39.09 -6.52 -3.18
N GLU A 529 -39.07 -6.97 -1.92
CA GLU A 529 -39.36 -8.36 -1.56
C GLU A 529 -40.87 -8.63 -1.47
N SER A 530 -41.34 -9.73 -2.07
CA SER A 530 -42.73 -10.18 -1.97
C SER A 530 -42.87 -11.31 -0.94
N VAL A 531 -43.58 -11.04 0.16
CA VAL A 531 -43.79 -12.00 1.26
C VAL A 531 -45.25 -12.40 1.35
N CYS A 532 -45.51 -13.71 1.43
CA CYS A 532 -46.85 -14.27 1.60
C CYS A 532 -46.98 -14.97 2.96
N THR A 533 -48.03 -14.63 3.73
CA THR A 533 -48.36 -15.32 4.99
C THR A 533 -49.54 -16.28 4.79
N LEU A 534 -49.29 -17.58 4.93
CA LEU A 534 -50.29 -18.64 4.79
C LEU A 534 -50.72 -19.21 6.15
N GLY A 535 -51.98 -19.59 6.30
CA GLY A 535 -52.49 -20.19 7.54
C GLY A 535 -54.01 -20.33 7.57
N LYS A 536 -54.52 -21.17 8.48
CA LYS A 536 -55.97 -21.40 8.69
C LYS A 536 -56.70 -20.10 9.07
N SER A 537 -58.02 -20.07 8.94
CA SER A 537 -58.80 -18.93 9.44
C SER A 537 -58.54 -18.73 10.94
N GLY A 538 -58.43 -17.48 11.40
CA GLY A 538 -58.17 -17.13 12.80
C GLY A 538 -56.72 -17.16 13.27
N THR A 539 -55.73 -17.44 12.41
CA THR A 539 -54.30 -17.52 12.79
C THR A 539 -53.56 -16.17 12.86
N GLY A 540 -54.27 -15.04 12.81
CA GLY A 540 -53.65 -13.71 12.94
C GLY A 540 -53.11 -13.08 11.66
N LYS A 541 -53.35 -13.66 10.48
CA LYS A 541 -52.91 -13.10 9.17
C LYS A 541 -53.37 -11.65 8.95
N SER A 542 -54.67 -11.39 9.09
CA SER A 542 -55.21 -10.04 8.93
C SER A 542 -54.75 -9.12 10.06
N VAL A 543 -54.51 -9.67 11.25
CA VAL A 543 -54.07 -8.92 12.42
C VAL A 543 -52.64 -8.40 12.24
N ILE A 544 -51.71 -9.22 11.71
CA ILE A 544 -50.34 -8.74 11.43
C ILE A 544 -50.32 -7.68 10.34
N LEU A 545 -51.12 -7.83 9.28
CA LEU A 545 -51.24 -6.82 8.21
C LEU A 545 -51.83 -5.50 8.73
N GLN A 546 -52.83 -5.56 9.62
CA GLN A 546 -53.40 -4.37 10.27
C GLN A 546 -52.41 -3.69 11.21
N CYS A 547 -51.57 -4.45 11.90
CA CYS A 547 -50.49 -3.91 12.71
C CYS A 547 -49.42 -3.21 11.86
N ILE A 548 -49.03 -3.82 10.73
CA ILE A 548 -48.10 -3.20 9.77
C ILE A 548 -48.67 -1.89 9.21
N ALA A 549 -49.94 -1.89 8.79
CA ALA A 549 -50.60 -0.70 8.24
C ALA A 549 -50.93 0.39 9.28
N GLY A 550 -50.60 0.18 10.56
CA GLY A 550 -50.94 1.09 11.65
C GLY A 550 -52.46 1.25 11.86
N LEU A 551 -53.27 0.28 11.42
CA LEU A 551 -54.72 0.25 11.66
C LEU A 551 -55.05 -0.37 13.03
N LEU A 552 -54.12 -1.16 13.56
CA LEU A 552 -54.22 -1.79 14.87
C LEU A 552 -52.90 -1.63 15.60
N ARG A 553 -52.91 -1.14 16.84
CA ARG A 553 -51.69 -1.09 17.65
C ARG A 553 -51.40 -2.48 18.26
N PRO A 554 -50.15 -2.98 18.19
CA PRO A 554 -49.77 -4.18 18.93
C PRO A 554 -49.80 -3.92 20.44
N ASP A 555 -49.86 -4.98 21.23
CA ASP A 555 -49.81 -4.85 22.70
C ASP A 555 -48.35 -4.72 23.20
N SER A 556 -47.40 -5.29 22.45
CA SER A 556 -45.96 -5.11 22.64
C SER A 556 -45.19 -5.35 21.34
N GLY A 557 -43.93 -4.92 21.31
CA GLY A 557 -43.02 -5.07 20.17
C GLY A 557 -42.89 -3.78 19.35
N LYS A 558 -42.08 -3.83 18.29
CA LYS A 558 -41.85 -2.72 17.36
C LYS A 558 -42.23 -3.11 15.94
N ILE A 559 -42.74 -2.14 15.20
CA ILE A 559 -42.99 -2.27 13.76
C ILE A 559 -42.39 -1.04 13.11
N LEU A 560 -41.27 -1.24 12.43
CA LEU A 560 -40.54 -0.19 11.72
C LEU A 560 -40.89 -0.26 10.24
N ILE A 561 -41.31 0.86 9.65
CA ILE A 561 -41.50 1.00 8.20
C ILE A 561 -40.53 2.07 7.71
N TYR A 562 -39.57 1.66 6.87
CA TYR A 562 -38.46 2.52 6.44
C TYR A 562 -37.77 3.27 7.61
N GLY A 563 -37.59 2.57 8.73
CA GLY A 563 -36.96 3.10 9.96
C GLY A 563 -37.91 3.79 10.95
N GLU A 564 -39.17 4.05 10.58
CA GLU A 564 -40.13 4.78 11.42
C GLU A 564 -40.98 3.82 12.28
N ASP A 565 -41.02 4.01 13.60
CA ASP A 565 -41.69 3.14 14.58
C ASP A 565 -43.21 3.40 14.62
N VAL A 566 -43.94 2.71 13.74
CA VAL A 566 -45.38 2.90 13.46
C VAL A 566 -46.27 2.98 14.72
N PRO A 567 -46.11 2.13 15.76
CA PRO A 567 -46.93 2.21 16.96
C PRO A 567 -46.77 3.49 17.79
N LYS A 568 -45.67 4.24 17.60
CA LYS A 568 -45.38 5.48 18.35
C LYS A 568 -45.79 6.76 17.62
N LEU A 569 -46.06 6.67 16.33
CA LEU A 569 -46.43 7.83 15.52
C LEU A 569 -47.78 8.40 15.95
N ASP A 570 -47.89 9.73 15.89
CA ASP A 570 -49.18 10.41 15.96
C ASP A 570 -49.97 10.30 14.64
N GLU A 571 -51.18 10.84 14.57
CA GLU A 571 -52.02 10.69 13.36
C GLU A 571 -51.50 11.45 12.13
N ASP A 572 -50.75 12.53 12.32
CA ASP A 572 -50.19 13.29 11.19
C ASP A 572 -48.96 12.57 10.64
N GLU A 573 -48.09 12.08 11.52
CA GLU A 573 -46.94 11.24 11.17
C GLU A 573 -47.38 9.92 10.53
N LEU A 574 -48.45 9.31 11.05
CA LEU A 574 -48.99 8.07 10.53
C LEU A 574 -49.64 8.25 9.15
N GLN A 575 -50.18 9.44 8.84
CA GLN A 575 -50.65 9.76 7.49
C GLN A 575 -49.49 9.75 6.48
N GLU A 576 -48.32 10.30 6.83
CA GLU A 576 -47.14 10.28 5.94
C GLU A 576 -46.64 8.86 5.67
N ILE A 577 -46.70 7.97 6.67
CA ILE A 577 -46.40 6.55 6.47
C ILE A 577 -47.46 5.87 5.61
N ARG A 578 -48.76 6.11 5.86
CA ARG A 578 -49.85 5.47 5.10
C ARG A 578 -49.86 5.86 3.62
N LYS A 579 -49.34 7.04 3.25
CA LYS A 579 -49.12 7.42 1.83
C LYS A 579 -48.17 6.46 1.09
N LYS A 580 -47.32 5.73 1.81
CA LYS A 580 -46.36 4.75 1.27
C LYS A 580 -46.93 3.32 1.26
N ILE A 581 -48.16 3.10 1.73
CA ILE A 581 -48.77 1.77 1.91
C ILE A 581 -49.98 1.61 0.99
N GLY A 582 -49.93 0.63 0.08
CA GLY A 582 -51.12 0.11 -0.58
C GLY A 582 -51.79 -0.99 0.26
N PHE A 583 -53.05 -0.81 0.66
CA PHE A 583 -53.77 -1.77 1.49
C PHE A 583 -55.05 -2.26 0.79
N LEU A 584 -55.14 -3.56 0.53
CA LEU A 584 -56.33 -4.20 -0.05
C LEU A 584 -57.16 -4.86 1.07
N PHE A 585 -58.39 -4.40 1.25
CA PHE A 585 -59.31 -4.96 2.23
C PHE A 585 -59.91 -6.29 1.74
N GLN A 586 -60.35 -7.13 2.70
CA GLN A 586 -60.94 -8.44 2.41
C GLN A 586 -62.29 -8.34 1.66
N SER A 587 -63.00 -7.22 1.80
CA SER A 587 -64.14 -6.84 0.97
C SER A 587 -63.77 -5.65 0.09
N GLY A 588 -64.36 -5.56 -1.11
CA GLY A 588 -64.18 -4.39 -1.97
C GLY A 588 -64.48 -3.10 -1.20
N ALA A 589 -63.54 -2.15 -1.25
CA ALA A 589 -63.61 -0.87 -0.56
C ALA A 589 -63.76 0.30 -1.56
N LEU A 590 -64.35 0.04 -2.71
CA LEU A 590 -64.65 1.08 -3.70
C LEU A 590 -65.90 1.84 -3.27
N TYR A 591 -65.93 3.15 -3.56
CA TYR A 591 -67.12 3.96 -3.43
C TYR A 591 -68.09 3.60 -4.55
N ASP A 592 -69.20 2.95 -4.20
CA ASP A 592 -70.24 2.52 -5.15
C ASP A 592 -70.96 3.69 -5.84
N SER A 593 -70.80 4.91 -5.33
CA SER A 593 -71.31 6.14 -5.94
C SER A 593 -70.31 6.82 -6.90
N MET A 594 -69.13 6.22 -7.10
CA MET A 594 -68.05 6.77 -7.93
C MET A 594 -67.68 5.78 -9.03
N SER A 595 -67.38 6.27 -10.23
CA SER A 595 -66.82 5.42 -11.28
C SER A 595 -65.43 4.88 -10.90
N VAL A 596 -64.92 3.89 -11.64
CA VAL A 596 -63.57 3.35 -11.46
C VAL A 596 -62.52 4.46 -11.54
N ARG A 597 -62.65 5.37 -12.51
CA ARG A 597 -61.84 6.59 -12.62
C ARG A 597 -61.89 7.40 -11.33
N GLN A 598 -63.09 7.74 -10.87
CA GLN A 598 -63.27 8.60 -9.69
C GLN A 598 -62.69 7.96 -8.42
N ASN A 599 -62.81 6.63 -8.27
CA ASN A 599 -62.20 5.89 -7.18
C ASN A 599 -60.66 5.99 -7.19
N LEU A 600 -60.03 5.96 -8.36
CA LEU A 600 -58.57 6.05 -8.51
C LEU A 600 -58.07 7.50 -8.45
N GLU A 601 -58.84 8.48 -8.96
CA GLU A 601 -58.50 9.90 -8.87
C GLU A 601 -58.60 10.43 -7.44
N PHE A 602 -59.57 9.95 -6.66
CA PHE A 602 -59.84 10.45 -5.31
C PHE A 602 -58.61 10.49 -4.39
N PRO A 603 -57.85 9.40 -4.18
CA PRO A 603 -56.66 9.45 -3.34
C PRO A 603 -55.55 10.32 -3.94
N LEU A 604 -55.38 10.34 -5.27
CA LEU A 604 -54.35 11.16 -5.94
C LEU A 604 -54.64 12.65 -5.72
N ARG A 605 -55.89 13.08 -5.89
CA ARG A 605 -56.30 14.48 -5.65
C ARG A 605 -56.17 14.88 -4.18
N ARG A 606 -56.32 13.93 -3.25
CA ARG A 606 -56.34 14.21 -1.81
C ARG A 606 -54.96 14.19 -1.17
N LEU A 607 -54.06 13.36 -1.69
CA LEU A 607 -52.79 13.01 -1.06
C LEU A 607 -51.56 13.49 -1.84
N THR A 608 -51.73 14.06 -3.03
CA THR A 608 -50.62 14.52 -3.90
C THR A 608 -50.92 15.89 -4.50
N ASP A 609 -49.89 16.60 -4.94
CA ASP A 609 -49.99 17.90 -5.63
C ASP A 609 -50.03 17.76 -7.16
N LEU A 610 -50.40 16.57 -7.67
CA LEU A 610 -50.40 16.29 -9.10
C LEU A 610 -51.47 17.12 -9.84
N THR A 611 -51.10 17.60 -11.02
CA THR A 611 -52.02 18.29 -11.93
C THR A 611 -53.04 17.32 -12.51
N THR A 612 -54.19 17.85 -12.98
CA THR A 612 -55.25 17.01 -13.57
C THR A 612 -54.77 16.15 -14.76
N PRO A 613 -53.89 16.62 -15.65
CA PRO A 613 -53.26 15.77 -16.67
C PRO A 613 -52.45 14.61 -16.07
N GLU A 614 -51.60 14.87 -15.07
CA GLU A 614 -50.76 13.84 -14.45
C GLU A 614 -51.58 12.78 -13.70
N ILE A 615 -52.67 13.20 -13.05
CA ILE A 615 -53.62 12.28 -12.41
C ILE A 615 -54.28 11.38 -13.47
N ASN A 616 -54.72 11.95 -14.59
CA ASN A 616 -55.34 11.18 -15.67
C ASN A 616 -54.39 10.12 -16.25
N ASP A 617 -53.12 10.46 -16.41
CA ASP A 617 -52.11 9.53 -16.94
C ASP A 617 -51.85 8.38 -15.96
N LYS A 618 -51.69 8.68 -14.66
CA LYS A 618 -51.52 7.65 -13.62
C LYS A 618 -52.73 6.71 -13.50
N VAL A 619 -53.95 7.24 -13.61
CA VAL A 619 -55.17 6.42 -13.56
C VAL A 619 -55.24 5.46 -14.75
N LYS A 620 -54.90 5.93 -15.96
CA LYS A 620 -54.85 5.06 -17.15
C LYS A 620 -53.78 3.99 -17.00
N GLU A 621 -52.58 4.38 -16.58
CA GLU A 621 -51.46 3.45 -16.39
C GLU A 621 -51.82 2.34 -15.39
N ALA A 622 -52.40 2.69 -14.23
CA ALA A 622 -52.82 1.72 -13.23
C ALA A 622 -53.88 0.74 -13.78
N LEU A 623 -54.85 1.23 -14.56
CA LEU A 623 -55.88 0.39 -15.17
C LEU A 623 -55.36 -0.48 -16.30
N GLU A 624 -54.37 -0.02 -17.06
CA GLU A 624 -53.70 -0.81 -18.09
C GLU A 624 -52.95 -1.99 -17.47
N GLN A 625 -52.24 -1.78 -16.36
CA GLN A 625 -51.49 -2.83 -15.64
C GLN A 625 -52.38 -3.98 -15.15
N VAL A 626 -53.64 -3.70 -14.83
CA VAL A 626 -54.62 -4.72 -14.39
C VAL A 626 -55.60 -5.14 -15.48
N GLY A 627 -55.42 -4.69 -16.73
CA GLY A 627 -56.27 -5.06 -17.86
C GLY A 627 -57.68 -4.45 -17.85
N LEU A 628 -57.91 -3.39 -17.08
CA LEU A 628 -59.21 -2.74 -16.88
C LEU A 628 -59.34 -1.37 -17.56
N ALA A 629 -58.43 -0.99 -18.46
CA ALA A 629 -58.44 0.30 -19.14
C ALA A 629 -59.79 0.66 -19.81
N LYS A 630 -60.49 -0.35 -20.35
CA LYS A 630 -61.82 -0.17 -21.00
C LYS A 630 -62.98 0.02 -20.01
N SER A 631 -62.74 -0.21 -18.72
CA SER A 631 -63.72 -0.10 -17.64
C SER A 631 -63.57 1.18 -16.83
N ILE A 632 -62.74 2.13 -17.29
CA ILE A 632 -62.40 3.37 -16.57
C ILE A 632 -63.63 4.19 -16.15
N ASP A 633 -64.67 4.25 -16.99
CA ASP A 633 -65.87 5.03 -16.71
C ASP A 633 -67.04 4.19 -16.18
N LYS A 634 -66.83 2.90 -15.90
CA LYS A 634 -67.83 2.02 -15.29
C LYS A 634 -67.98 2.30 -13.79
N MET A 635 -69.15 1.99 -13.25
CA MET A 635 -69.39 1.90 -11.81
C MET A 635 -68.83 0.57 -11.25
N PRO A 636 -68.46 0.50 -9.96
CA PRO A 636 -68.00 -0.73 -9.32
C PRO A 636 -68.96 -1.91 -9.51
N SER A 637 -70.27 -1.67 -9.50
CA SER A 637 -71.32 -2.69 -9.74
C SER A 637 -71.33 -3.25 -11.17
N GLU A 638 -70.71 -2.55 -12.13
CA GLU A 638 -70.61 -2.94 -13.54
C GLU A 638 -69.29 -3.67 -13.86
N LEU A 639 -68.40 -3.80 -12.86
CA LEU A 639 -67.24 -4.67 -12.94
C LEU A 639 -67.70 -6.11 -12.72
N SER A 640 -67.53 -6.97 -13.72
CA SER A 640 -67.66 -8.41 -13.53
C SER A 640 -66.49 -8.88 -12.67
N GLY A 641 -66.78 -9.32 -11.45
CA GLY A 641 -65.81 -10.01 -10.58
C GLY A 641 -65.39 -11.35 -11.14
#